data_AF-A0A7C9K4C6-F1
#
_entry.id   AF-A0A7C9K4C6-F1
#
_cell.length_a   1.000
_cell.length_b   1.000
_cell.length_c   1.000
_cell.angle_alpha   90.00
_cell.angle_beta   90.00
_cell.angle_gamma   90.00
#
_symmetry.space_group_name_H-M   'P 1'
#
loop_
_entity.id
_entity.type
_entity.pdbx_description
1 polymer ?
#
loop_
_entity_poly.entity_id
_entity_poly.type
_entity_poly.pdbx_seq_one_letter_code
_entity_poly.pdbx_strand_id
1 'polypeptide(L)'
;MPVLQSYISGQWFGKTESKALISAINGTTVAHTHQEEINFREAVAYARNTGVKNILALDFQQRAAILKALAAYIQERKRELYAISHHTGCTKADSWIDIDGGFGTLFTYASTGRKELPSGNVAHEGPVTQLGKENHFNGTHILVPRRGVSVHINAFNFPIWGMLEKFAPAFLAGMPCIFKPATATSYLTEAAVRVINDSGLLPEGALQLVIGGAGDLLDHLEEQDFVTFTGSASTALKLKSHPNIMAKSIPFNAEADSLNSAIMAPDVSPEDEEFDIFAKEVVKEMTAKSGQKCTAIRRILVPAEHLDALADTITARLANIVVGDPHEEGVRMGALSSRDQLRDVNHAIEKLLETSECVFGKDGSFKPVGLGVENGAFITPHLLINRNPLNDGGAHDIEAFGPVATLMPYRGIDEALAIAAKGKGSLVTTLTTKDPAIAAEMIPVLAAQHGRLQILDAQAAKESTGHGSPLPMLKHGGPGRAGGGEELGGIRAVHHYLQRTAIQGSPTMLAAVTGEYVRGAKVIENDIHPFRRHFDDLQVGESLLTHRRTVTEADIVNFGCLSGDHFYMHFDDIAAKETQFGQRIAHGYFVLSAAAGLFVYPGEGPVLANYGLDTLRFITPVLVGDTIRARLTCKRKIDQGRTSPDGHPQGVVMWDVAVTNQHDELVASYDILTLVAKRQ
;
A
#
# COMPACT_ATOMS: atom_id res chain seq x y z
N MET A 1 -14.51 33.99 -12.43
CA MET A 1 -13.86 32.71 -12.06
C MET A 1 -14.64 32.09 -10.91
N PRO A 2 -14.69 30.76 -10.77
CA PRO A 2 -15.46 30.13 -9.69
C PRO A 2 -14.86 30.40 -8.31
N VAL A 3 -15.73 30.53 -7.30
CA VAL A 3 -15.35 30.46 -5.89
C VAL A 3 -15.40 28.99 -5.48
N LEU A 4 -14.26 28.44 -5.08
CA LEU A 4 -14.20 27.08 -4.55
C LEU A 4 -14.98 27.00 -3.24
N GLN A 5 -15.64 25.86 -3.03
CA GLN A 5 -16.48 25.64 -1.86
C GLN A 5 -15.88 24.53 -1.00
N SER A 6 -16.05 24.65 0.31
CA SER A 6 -15.87 23.53 1.24
C SER A 6 -17.11 22.63 1.21
N TYR A 7 -16.91 21.33 1.42
CA TYR A 7 -17.99 20.34 1.57
C TYR A 7 -18.00 19.83 3.01
N ILE A 8 -18.89 20.38 3.83
CA ILE A 8 -18.95 20.13 5.28
C ILE A 8 -20.39 19.84 5.66
N SER A 9 -20.60 18.91 6.59
CA SER A 9 -21.94 18.54 7.06
C SER A 9 -22.92 18.16 5.93
N GLY A 10 -22.41 17.55 4.86
CA GLY A 10 -23.19 17.16 3.68
C GLY A 10 -23.56 18.30 2.74
N GLN A 11 -23.01 19.50 2.94
CA GLN A 11 -23.36 20.70 2.17
C GLN A 11 -22.13 21.41 1.58
N TRP A 12 -22.30 21.92 0.37
CA TRP A 12 -21.34 22.81 -0.27
C TRP A 12 -21.57 24.25 0.19
N PHE A 13 -20.57 24.87 0.80
CA PHE A 13 -20.65 26.27 1.23
C PHE A 13 -19.34 27.04 0.99
N GLY A 14 -19.45 28.36 0.94
CA GLY A 14 -18.44 29.26 0.40
C GLY A 14 -18.98 29.97 -0.84
N LYS A 15 -19.09 31.29 -0.79
CA LYS A 15 -19.62 32.16 -1.85
C LYS A 15 -18.82 33.43 -2.00
N THR A 16 -18.25 33.94 -0.91
CA THR A 16 -17.48 35.20 -0.94
C THR A 16 -16.02 34.93 -1.29
N GLU A 17 -15.54 35.55 -2.38
CA GLU A 17 -14.16 35.44 -2.87
C GLU A 17 -13.12 35.87 -1.82
N SER A 18 -12.06 35.07 -1.69
CA SER A 18 -10.91 35.31 -0.83
C SER A 18 -9.61 35.29 -1.65
N LYS A 19 -8.70 34.34 -1.43
CA LYS A 19 -7.41 34.26 -2.12
C LYS A 19 -7.58 33.75 -3.55
N ALA A 20 -7.03 34.47 -4.52
CA ALA A 20 -6.93 34.01 -5.90
C ALA A 20 -5.97 32.81 -6.02
N LEU A 21 -6.41 31.79 -6.75
CA LEU A 21 -5.63 30.62 -7.14
C LEU A 21 -5.24 30.80 -8.60
N ILE A 22 -3.94 30.74 -8.85
CA ILE A 22 -3.34 31.18 -10.11
C ILE A 22 -2.82 29.99 -10.91
N SER A 23 -3.05 30.01 -12.21
CA SER A 23 -2.51 29.05 -13.18
C SER A 23 -0.99 29.11 -13.18
N ALA A 24 -0.35 27.97 -12.94
CA ALA A 24 1.10 27.83 -12.97
C ALA A 24 1.71 28.09 -14.36
N ILE A 25 0.91 27.99 -15.42
CA ILE A 25 1.37 28.11 -16.81
C ILE A 25 1.46 29.58 -17.25
N ASN A 26 0.44 30.38 -16.96
CA ASN A 26 0.30 31.71 -17.58
C ASN A 26 -0.11 32.82 -16.61
N GLY A 27 -0.15 32.54 -15.30
CA GLY A 27 -0.47 33.56 -14.30
C GLY A 27 -1.94 34.00 -14.27
N THR A 28 -2.83 33.38 -15.06
CA THR A 28 -4.26 33.70 -15.03
C THR A 28 -4.93 33.14 -13.78
N THR A 29 -5.91 33.86 -13.22
CA THR A 29 -6.71 33.34 -12.11
C THR A 29 -7.54 32.15 -12.59
N VAL A 30 -7.51 31.03 -11.86
CA VAL A 30 -8.26 29.78 -12.12
C VAL A 30 -9.52 29.73 -11.26
N ALA A 31 -9.39 30.08 -9.97
CA ALA A 31 -10.47 30.10 -9.01
C ALA A 31 -10.13 31.03 -7.84
N HIS A 32 -11.07 31.24 -6.92
CA HIS A 32 -10.82 31.87 -5.63
C HIS A 32 -11.11 30.87 -4.51
N THR A 33 -10.36 30.92 -3.41
CA THR A 33 -10.84 30.34 -2.14
C THR A 33 -12.01 31.18 -1.61
N HIS A 34 -12.66 30.71 -0.55
CA HIS A 34 -13.77 31.42 0.08
C HIS A 34 -13.36 32.08 1.43
N GLN A 35 -14.13 33.06 1.89
CA GLN A 35 -13.87 33.80 3.15
C GLN A 35 -14.55 33.17 4.38
N GLU A 36 -15.62 32.42 4.15
CA GLU A 36 -16.48 31.89 5.21
C GLU A 36 -15.72 30.99 6.18
N GLU A 37 -15.95 31.21 7.47
CA GLU A 37 -15.36 30.38 8.54
C GLU A 37 -16.04 29.01 8.58
N ILE A 38 -15.22 27.97 8.72
CA ILE A 38 -15.69 26.59 8.80
C ILE A 38 -15.90 26.25 10.27
N ASN A 39 -17.10 25.77 10.60
CA ASN A 39 -17.38 25.22 11.93
C ASN A 39 -16.78 23.81 12.05
N PHE A 40 -15.48 23.72 12.39
CA PHE A 40 -14.79 22.44 12.46
C PHE A 40 -15.31 21.52 13.56
N ARG A 41 -15.84 22.08 14.66
CA ARG A 41 -16.53 21.30 15.70
C ARG A 41 -17.70 20.51 15.09
N GLU A 42 -18.51 21.17 14.28
CA GLU A 42 -19.64 20.54 13.59
C GLU A 42 -19.18 19.54 12.54
N ALA A 43 -18.17 19.89 11.73
CA ALA A 43 -17.59 18.98 10.74
C ALA A 43 -17.13 17.66 11.36
N VAL A 44 -16.40 17.74 12.49
CA VAL A 44 -15.91 16.58 13.24
C VAL A 44 -17.06 15.81 13.88
N ALA A 45 -18.04 16.50 14.48
CA ALA A 45 -19.22 15.88 15.07
C ALA A 45 -20.07 15.14 14.02
N TYR A 46 -20.26 15.71 12.82
CA TYR A 46 -21.01 15.10 11.74
C TYR A 46 -20.33 13.85 11.19
N ALA A 47 -19.01 13.91 10.94
CA ALA A 47 -18.25 12.72 10.57
C ALA A 47 -18.39 11.61 11.62
N ARG A 48 -18.32 11.94 12.92
CA ARG A 48 -18.49 10.97 14.01
C ARG A 48 -19.88 10.35 14.06
N ASN A 49 -20.89 11.21 14.16
CA ASN A 49 -22.22 10.80 14.58
C ASN A 49 -23.01 10.23 13.40
N THR A 50 -22.74 10.74 12.19
CA THR A 50 -23.38 10.32 10.95
C THR A 50 -22.46 9.41 10.15
N GLY A 51 -21.24 9.87 9.85
CA GLY A 51 -20.28 9.15 9.01
C GLY A 51 -19.89 7.78 9.56
N VAL A 52 -19.43 7.68 10.81
CA VAL A 52 -19.05 6.39 11.41
C VAL A 52 -20.23 5.42 11.43
N LYS A 53 -21.41 5.88 11.84
CA LYS A 53 -22.62 5.06 11.87
C LYS A 53 -22.95 4.49 10.48
N ASN A 54 -22.95 5.35 9.47
CA ASN A 54 -23.35 4.97 8.12
C ASN A 54 -22.30 4.08 7.43
N ILE A 55 -21.01 4.34 7.64
CA ILE A 55 -19.93 3.49 7.10
C ILE A 55 -19.92 2.12 7.77
N LEU A 56 -20.16 2.03 9.08
CA LEU A 56 -20.18 0.77 9.82
C LEU A 56 -21.47 -0.03 9.69
N ALA A 57 -22.52 0.57 9.09
CA ALA A 57 -23.66 -0.20 8.59
C ALA A 57 -23.26 -1.10 7.40
N LEU A 58 -22.13 -0.78 6.74
CA LEU A 58 -21.49 -1.62 5.74
C LEU A 58 -20.44 -2.51 6.38
N ASP A 59 -20.15 -3.63 5.74
CA ASP A 59 -19.00 -4.49 6.07
C ASP A 59 -17.77 -4.22 5.18
N PHE A 60 -16.64 -4.89 5.45
CA PHE A 60 -15.43 -4.71 4.63
C PHE A 60 -15.65 -5.01 3.14
N GLN A 61 -16.44 -6.04 2.80
CA GLN A 61 -16.70 -6.44 1.41
C GLN A 61 -17.52 -5.40 0.66
N GLN A 62 -18.57 -4.87 1.30
CA GLN A 62 -19.41 -3.82 0.75
C GLN A 62 -18.63 -2.52 0.53
N ARG A 63 -17.76 -2.14 1.48
CA ARG A 63 -16.88 -0.98 1.30
C ARG A 63 -15.90 -1.17 0.15
N ALA A 64 -15.33 -2.37 -0.01
CA ALA A 64 -14.48 -2.69 -1.16
C ALA A 64 -15.26 -2.61 -2.50
N ALA A 65 -16.53 -3.03 -2.53
CA ALA A 65 -17.39 -2.90 -3.71
C ALA A 65 -17.67 -1.43 -4.08
N ILE A 66 -17.92 -0.57 -3.08
CA ILE A 66 -18.09 0.87 -3.28
C ILE A 66 -16.80 1.50 -3.84
N LEU A 67 -15.62 1.15 -3.32
CA LEU A 67 -14.35 1.64 -3.86
C LEU A 67 -14.18 1.28 -5.34
N LYS A 68 -14.56 0.05 -5.74
CA LYS A 68 -14.54 -0.37 -7.15
C LYS A 68 -15.49 0.47 -8.01
N ALA A 69 -16.72 0.68 -7.55
CA ALA A 69 -17.73 1.45 -8.26
C ALA A 69 -17.30 2.92 -8.40
N LEU A 70 -16.74 3.50 -7.33
CA LEU A 70 -16.25 4.86 -7.31
C LEU A 70 -15.06 5.05 -8.26
N ALA A 71 -14.13 4.10 -8.30
CA ALA A 71 -13.00 4.11 -9.24
C ALA A 71 -13.47 4.16 -10.70
N ALA A 72 -14.44 3.31 -11.06
CA ALA A 72 -15.04 3.30 -12.40
C ALA A 72 -15.74 4.63 -12.73
N TYR A 73 -16.50 5.17 -11.77
CA TYR A 73 -17.18 6.45 -11.93
C TYR A 73 -16.19 7.59 -12.21
N ILE A 74 -15.11 7.72 -11.42
CA ILE A 74 -14.07 8.75 -11.64
C ILE A 74 -13.38 8.54 -12.99
N GLN A 75 -13.06 7.29 -13.34
CA GLN A 75 -12.40 6.95 -14.60
C GLN A 75 -13.20 7.43 -15.83
N GLU A 76 -14.53 7.32 -15.79
CA GLU A 76 -15.39 7.80 -16.87
C GLU A 76 -15.40 9.33 -17.01
N ARG A 77 -15.19 10.08 -15.92
CA ARG A 77 -15.17 11.55 -15.90
C ARG A 77 -13.76 12.15 -15.95
N LYS A 78 -12.71 11.34 -16.11
CA LYS A 78 -11.32 11.81 -16.01
C LYS A 78 -10.96 12.97 -16.93
N ARG A 79 -11.62 13.11 -18.09
CA ARG A 79 -11.37 14.20 -19.05
C ARG A 79 -11.61 15.59 -18.44
N GLU A 80 -12.62 15.72 -17.58
CA GLU A 80 -12.93 16.97 -16.88
C GLU A 80 -11.81 17.34 -15.90
N LEU A 81 -11.29 16.34 -15.18
CA LEU A 81 -10.17 16.50 -14.25
C LEU A 81 -8.86 16.85 -14.98
N TYR A 82 -8.60 16.25 -16.14
CA TYR A 82 -7.43 16.60 -16.97
C TYR A 82 -7.45 18.06 -17.42
N ALA A 83 -8.61 18.58 -17.81
CA ALA A 83 -8.75 19.97 -18.24
C ALA A 83 -8.37 20.96 -17.12
N ILE A 84 -8.71 20.61 -15.87
CA ILE A 84 -8.38 21.41 -14.69
C ILE A 84 -6.92 21.22 -14.26
N SER A 85 -6.42 19.97 -14.33
CA SER A 85 -5.06 19.60 -13.92
C SER A 85 -3.99 20.36 -14.71
N HIS A 86 -4.25 20.72 -15.96
CA HIS A 86 -3.34 21.52 -16.76
C HIS A 86 -2.87 22.81 -16.05
N HIS A 87 -3.75 23.50 -15.33
CA HIS A 87 -3.41 24.72 -14.59
C HIS A 87 -2.42 24.50 -13.44
N THR A 88 -2.22 23.25 -13.00
CA THR A 88 -1.23 22.89 -11.97
C THR A 88 0.20 22.91 -12.49
N GLY A 89 0.41 23.16 -13.78
CA GLY A 89 1.72 23.14 -14.41
C GLY A 89 2.10 21.78 -15.00
N CYS A 90 1.27 20.76 -14.82
CA CYS A 90 1.57 19.39 -15.22
C CYS A 90 1.40 19.16 -16.74
N THR A 91 2.28 18.35 -17.32
CA THR A 91 2.01 17.75 -18.63
C THR A 91 0.86 16.74 -18.55
N LYS A 92 0.41 16.24 -19.71
CA LYS A 92 -0.58 15.15 -19.76
C LYS A 92 -0.06 13.88 -19.08
N ALA A 93 1.21 13.54 -19.28
CA ALA A 93 1.83 12.37 -18.65
C ALA A 93 1.92 12.53 -17.13
N ASP A 94 2.26 13.72 -16.65
CA ASP A 94 2.30 14.01 -15.21
C ASP A 94 0.89 13.98 -14.58
N SER A 95 -0.10 14.54 -15.29
CA SER A 95 -1.50 14.50 -14.86
C SER A 95 -2.05 13.07 -14.84
N TRP A 96 -1.56 12.20 -15.72
CA TRP A 96 -1.94 10.78 -15.73
C TRP A 96 -1.52 10.06 -14.44
N ILE A 97 -0.36 10.41 -13.89
CA ILE A 97 0.08 9.84 -12.60
C ILE A 97 -0.85 10.28 -11.47
N ASP A 98 -1.25 11.54 -11.41
CA ASP A 98 -2.15 12.05 -10.34
C ASP A 98 -3.60 11.54 -10.49
N ILE A 99 -4.14 11.54 -11.71
CA ILE A 99 -5.55 11.22 -11.97
C ILE A 99 -5.74 9.70 -12.12
N ASP A 100 -5.05 9.08 -13.07
CA ASP A 100 -5.19 7.65 -13.37
C ASP A 100 -4.55 6.79 -12.26
N GLY A 101 -3.45 7.25 -11.67
CA GLY A 101 -2.91 6.65 -10.45
C GLY A 101 -3.89 6.73 -9.27
N GLY A 102 -4.62 7.84 -9.12
CA GLY A 102 -5.60 8.03 -8.05
C GLY A 102 -6.75 7.02 -8.09
N PHE A 103 -7.49 6.92 -9.20
CA PHE A 103 -8.56 5.93 -9.30
C PHE A 103 -8.03 4.48 -9.45
N GLY A 104 -6.83 4.30 -10.02
CA GLY A 104 -6.14 3.00 -10.04
C GLY A 104 -5.83 2.47 -8.63
N THR A 105 -5.53 3.38 -7.70
CA THR A 105 -5.35 3.07 -6.28
C THR A 105 -6.64 2.57 -5.65
N LEU A 106 -7.79 3.19 -5.95
CA LEU A 106 -9.10 2.71 -5.50
C LEU A 106 -9.41 1.29 -5.99
N PHE A 107 -9.13 0.99 -7.28
CA PHE A 107 -9.29 -0.37 -7.81
C PHE A 107 -8.41 -1.39 -7.07
N THR A 108 -7.17 -1.01 -6.74
CA THR A 108 -6.23 -1.87 -6.02
C THR A 108 -6.76 -2.19 -4.63
N TYR A 109 -7.16 -1.19 -3.84
CA TYR A 109 -7.73 -1.41 -2.51
C TYR A 109 -9.08 -2.14 -2.53
N ALA A 110 -9.91 -1.93 -3.56
CA ALA A 110 -11.12 -2.74 -3.76
C ALA A 110 -10.80 -4.22 -4.03
N SER A 111 -9.67 -4.52 -4.67
CA SER A 111 -9.18 -5.88 -4.89
C SER A 111 -8.61 -6.48 -3.60
N THR A 112 -7.75 -5.73 -2.90
CA THR A 112 -7.16 -6.12 -1.61
C THR A 112 -8.24 -6.41 -0.57
N GLY A 113 -9.22 -5.51 -0.38
CA GLY A 113 -10.30 -5.71 0.58
C GLY A 113 -11.14 -6.97 0.28
N ARG A 114 -11.41 -7.26 -1.00
CA ARG A 114 -12.13 -8.48 -1.38
C ARG A 114 -11.35 -9.78 -1.19
N LYS A 115 -10.02 -9.72 -1.28
CA LYS A 115 -9.15 -10.90 -1.15
C LYS A 115 -8.74 -11.18 0.28
N GLU A 116 -8.48 -10.13 1.07
CA GLU A 116 -7.76 -10.25 2.35
C GLU A 116 -8.62 -9.94 3.58
N LEU A 117 -9.76 -9.24 3.44
CA LEU A 117 -10.65 -8.94 4.57
C LEU A 117 -11.84 -9.90 4.63
N PRO A 118 -12.41 -10.18 5.82
CA PRO A 118 -13.58 -11.03 5.96
C PRO A 118 -14.88 -10.29 5.56
N SER A 119 -16.00 -11.02 5.58
CA SER A 119 -17.32 -10.41 5.71
C SER A 119 -17.53 -9.99 7.17
N GLY A 120 -18.07 -8.79 7.40
CA GLY A 120 -18.18 -8.17 8.74
C GLY A 120 -17.24 -6.98 8.98
N ASN A 121 -17.14 -6.55 10.25
CA ASN A 121 -16.34 -5.39 10.69
C ASN A 121 -15.27 -5.78 11.73
N VAL A 122 -14.97 -7.07 11.87
CA VAL A 122 -13.90 -7.58 12.73
C VAL A 122 -13.01 -8.47 11.87
N ALA A 123 -11.70 -8.20 11.86
CA ALA A 123 -10.73 -9.04 11.19
C ALA A 123 -9.87 -9.77 12.24
N HIS A 124 -9.71 -11.07 12.07
CA HIS A 124 -8.82 -11.89 12.89
C HIS A 124 -7.38 -11.78 12.36
N GLU A 125 -6.41 -11.54 13.24
CA GLU A 125 -5.01 -11.32 12.87
C GLU A 125 -4.11 -12.42 13.46
N GLY A 126 -3.56 -13.25 12.58
CA GLY A 126 -2.64 -14.31 12.94
C GLY A 126 -3.30 -15.56 13.53
N PRO A 127 -2.51 -16.53 14.00
CA PRO A 127 -3.02 -17.76 14.59
C PRO A 127 -3.48 -17.56 16.04
N VAL A 128 -4.45 -18.37 16.46
CA VAL A 128 -4.81 -18.48 17.89
C VAL A 128 -3.69 -19.15 18.66
N THR A 129 -3.32 -18.57 19.80
CA THR A 129 -2.31 -19.09 20.72
C THR A 129 -2.97 -19.81 21.88
N GLN A 130 -2.60 -21.07 22.10
CA GLN A 130 -3.00 -21.81 23.29
C GLN A 130 -2.25 -21.26 24.51
N LEU A 131 -2.98 -20.85 25.55
CA LEU A 131 -2.40 -20.29 26.78
C LEU A 131 -2.56 -21.26 27.98
N GLY A 132 -3.61 -22.07 27.98
CA GLY A 132 -3.86 -23.12 28.98
C GLY A 132 -3.48 -24.51 28.50
N LYS A 133 -2.95 -25.36 29.39
CA LYS A 133 -2.50 -26.73 29.08
C LYS A 133 -3.58 -27.61 28.44
N GLU A 134 -4.82 -27.46 28.87
CA GLU A 134 -5.98 -28.22 28.38
C GLU A 134 -6.70 -27.55 27.20
N ASN A 135 -6.15 -26.47 26.62
CA ASN A 135 -6.76 -25.70 25.53
C ASN A 135 -8.12 -25.07 25.88
N HIS A 136 -8.42 -24.89 27.18
CA HIS A 136 -9.63 -24.19 27.65
C HIS A 136 -9.50 -22.66 27.65
N PHE A 137 -8.27 -22.14 27.49
CA PHE A 137 -7.98 -20.71 27.52
C PHE A 137 -6.90 -20.36 26.49
N ASN A 138 -7.27 -19.50 25.55
CA ASN A 138 -6.47 -19.12 24.40
C ASN A 138 -6.42 -17.60 24.25
N GLY A 139 -5.47 -17.09 23.47
CA GLY A 139 -5.35 -15.69 23.11
C GLY A 139 -5.20 -15.51 21.59
N THR A 140 -5.72 -14.42 21.06
CA THR A 140 -5.50 -14.02 19.67
C THR A 140 -5.62 -12.50 19.50
N HIS A 141 -5.31 -11.98 18.32
CA HIS A 141 -5.47 -10.57 17.98
C HIS A 141 -6.64 -10.37 17.01
N ILE A 142 -7.40 -9.30 17.24
CA ILE A 142 -8.40 -8.81 16.30
C ILE A 142 -8.08 -7.37 15.90
N LEU A 143 -8.54 -6.99 14.72
CA LEU A 143 -8.52 -5.63 14.19
C LEU A 143 -9.97 -5.16 14.02
N VAL A 144 -10.29 -4.01 14.60
CA VAL A 144 -11.63 -3.41 14.56
C VAL A 144 -11.57 -1.93 14.13
N PRO A 145 -12.60 -1.38 13.45
CA PRO A 145 -12.67 0.04 13.15
C PRO A 145 -12.52 0.89 14.42
N ARG A 146 -11.68 1.93 14.36
CA ARG A 146 -11.44 2.85 15.50
C ARG A 146 -12.67 3.63 15.93
N ARG A 147 -13.63 3.84 15.01
CA ARG A 147 -14.83 4.67 15.22
C ARG A 147 -14.55 6.17 15.45
N GLY A 148 -13.40 6.66 14.99
CA GLY A 148 -13.07 8.08 14.97
C GLY A 148 -13.21 8.69 13.58
N VAL A 149 -12.55 9.82 13.37
CA VAL A 149 -12.45 10.57 12.12
C VAL A 149 -11.00 10.58 11.65
N SER A 150 -10.79 10.43 10.34
CA SER A 150 -9.49 10.52 9.72
C SER A 150 -9.30 11.90 9.08
N VAL A 151 -8.36 12.70 9.60
CA VAL A 151 -8.02 14.01 9.05
C VAL A 151 -6.79 13.88 8.16
N HIS A 152 -6.92 14.30 6.90
CA HIS A 152 -5.86 14.25 5.92
C HIS A 152 -5.47 15.65 5.46
N ILE A 153 -4.25 16.08 5.82
CA ILE A 153 -3.69 17.36 5.40
C ILE A 153 -2.68 17.07 4.30
N ASN A 154 -3.04 17.41 3.06
CA ASN A 154 -2.31 16.99 1.87
C ASN A 154 -1.42 18.11 1.28
N ALA A 155 -0.37 17.68 0.59
CA ALA A 155 0.52 18.55 -0.17
C ALA A 155 -0.08 18.96 -1.53
N PHE A 156 0.59 19.89 -2.22
CA PHE A 156 0.11 20.47 -3.48
C PHE A 156 0.41 19.61 -4.71
N ASN A 157 1.33 18.66 -4.60
CA ASN A 157 1.87 17.90 -5.73
C ASN A 157 0.85 16.89 -6.28
N PHE A 158 0.13 16.16 -5.45
CA PHE A 158 -0.84 15.17 -5.92
C PHE A 158 -2.25 15.44 -5.37
N PRO A 159 -2.98 16.44 -5.92
CA PRO A 159 -4.30 16.82 -5.44
C PRO A 159 -5.34 15.69 -5.48
N ILE A 160 -5.22 14.75 -6.43
CA ILE A 160 -6.15 13.62 -6.58
C ILE A 160 -5.54 12.36 -6.00
N TRP A 161 -4.34 11.96 -6.46
CA TRP A 161 -3.71 10.72 -6.00
C TRP A 161 -3.51 10.76 -4.49
N GLY A 162 -2.90 11.82 -3.94
CA GLY A 162 -2.65 11.95 -2.50
C GLY A 162 -3.92 11.99 -1.65
N MET A 163 -5.07 12.38 -2.22
CA MET A 163 -6.37 12.25 -1.55
C MET A 163 -6.84 10.79 -1.57
N LEU A 164 -6.86 10.18 -2.76
CA LEU A 164 -7.45 8.87 -2.98
C LEU A 164 -6.63 7.73 -2.38
N GLU A 165 -5.29 7.84 -2.36
CA GLU A 165 -4.42 6.84 -1.74
C GLU A 165 -4.58 6.75 -0.23
N LYS A 166 -5.05 7.84 0.41
CA LYS A 166 -5.38 7.88 1.84
C LYS A 166 -6.83 7.55 2.12
N PHE A 167 -7.74 8.02 1.26
CA PHE A 167 -9.17 7.73 1.37
C PHE A 167 -9.46 6.24 1.27
N ALA A 168 -8.84 5.54 0.31
CA ALA A 168 -9.14 4.12 0.06
C ALA A 168 -8.92 3.23 1.30
N PRO A 169 -7.74 3.24 1.96
CA PRO A 169 -7.54 2.43 3.17
C PRO A 169 -8.36 2.92 4.37
N ALA A 170 -8.54 4.24 4.56
CA ALA A 170 -9.33 4.78 5.67
C ALA A 170 -10.82 4.40 5.55
N PHE A 171 -11.41 4.57 4.36
CA PHE A 171 -12.78 4.17 4.09
C PHE A 171 -12.94 2.66 4.24
N LEU A 172 -12.01 1.85 3.70
CA LEU A 172 -12.06 0.39 3.84
C LEU A 172 -12.00 -0.04 5.32
N ALA A 173 -11.21 0.65 6.15
CA ALA A 173 -11.13 0.46 7.60
C ALA A 173 -12.35 0.97 8.39
N GLY A 174 -13.29 1.65 7.74
CA GLY A 174 -14.51 2.14 8.37
C GLY A 174 -14.41 3.55 8.96
N MET A 175 -13.46 4.38 8.49
CA MET A 175 -13.22 5.73 9.00
C MET A 175 -13.72 6.80 8.02
N PRO A 176 -14.60 7.73 8.44
CA PRO A 176 -14.94 8.93 7.68
C PRO A 176 -13.73 9.87 7.58
N CYS A 177 -13.62 10.58 6.46
CA CYS A 177 -12.45 11.39 6.15
C CYS A 177 -12.78 12.89 6.03
N ILE A 178 -11.92 13.74 6.61
CA ILE A 178 -11.91 15.19 6.37
C ILE A 178 -10.60 15.55 5.67
N PHE A 179 -10.69 15.96 4.40
CA PHE A 179 -9.53 16.36 3.61
C PHE A 179 -9.32 17.86 3.61
N LYS A 180 -8.08 18.27 3.85
CA LYS A 180 -7.60 19.62 3.66
C LYS A 180 -6.47 19.58 2.62
N PRO A 181 -6.74 19.88 1.33
CA PRO A 181 -5.68 20.00 0.33
C PRO A 181 -4.78 21.22 0.59
N ALA A 182 -3.61 21.23 -0.03
CA ALA A 182 -2.83 22.45 -0.13
C ALA A 182 -3.58 23.47 -1.00
N THR A 183 -3.61 24.72 -0.55
CA THR A 183 -4.41 25.78 -1.19
C THR A 183 -4.02 26.05 -2.64
N ALA A 184 -2.75 25.90 -3.01
CA ALA A 184 -2.25 26.23 -4.34
C ALA A 184 -2.96 25.46 -5.47
N THR A 185 -3.29 24.19 -5.23
CA THR A 185 -3.87 23.27 -6.22
C THR A 185 -5.23 22.70 -5.79
N SER A 186 -5.86 23.32 -4.78
CA SER A 186 -7.10 22.82 -4.19
C SER A 186 -8.29 22.81 -5.15
N TYR A 187 -8.25 23.57 -6.24
CA TYR A 187 -9.28 23.55 -7.30
C TYR A 187 -9.40 22.16 -7.96
N LEU A 188 -8.30 21.40 -8.05
CA LEU A 188 -8.33 20.05 -8.64
C LEU A 188 -8.92 19.03 -7.65
N THR A 189 -8.53 19.12 -6.37
CA THR A 189 -9.13 18.30 -5.31
C THR A 189 -10.63 18.58 -5.18
N GLU A 190 -11.05 19.85 -5.21
CA GLU A 190 -12.46 20.23 -5.12
C GLU A 190 -13.29 19.65 -6.26
N ALA A 191 -12.80 19.76 -7.50
CA ALA A 191 -13.45 19.15 -8.66
C ALA A 191 -13.56 17.64 -8.52
N ALA A 192 -12.53 16.96 -8.03
CA ALA A 192 -12.58 15.52 -7.77
C ALA A 192 -13.59 15.15 -6.68
N VAL A 193 -13.70 15.93 -5.60
CA VAL A 193 -14.71 15.70 -4.55
C VAL A 193 -16.12 15.95 -5.07
N ARG A 194 -16.34 16.91 -5.98
CA ARG A 194 -17.63 17.07 -6.66
C ARG A 194 -18.00 15.83 -7.47
N VAL A 195 -17.08 15.34 -8.31
CA VAL A 195 -17.29 14.08 -9.06
C VAL A 195 -17.62 12.92 -8.13
N ILE A 196 -16.91 12.81 -7.00
CA ILE A 196 -17.18 11.76 -5.99
C ILE A 196 -18.57 11.93 -5.38
N ASN A 197 -18.93 13.14 -4.96
CA ASN A 197 -20.22 13.46 -4.35
C ASN A 197 -21.39 13.18 -5.31
N ASP A 198 -21.26 13.57 -6.58
CA ASP A 198 -22.27 13.40 -7.63
C ASP A 198 -22.51 11.94 -8.00
N SER A 199 -21.61 11.03 -7.61
CA SER A 199 -21.83 9.59 -7.76
C SER A 199 -22.94 9.04 -6.87
N GLY A 200 -23.20 9.66 -5.71
CA GLY A 200 -24.13 9.14 -4.71
C GLY A 200 -23.72 7.79 -4.08
N LEU A 201 -22.49 7.32 -4.34
CA LEU A 201 -22.03 6.00 -3.90
C LEU A 201 -21.56 5.98 -2.44
N LEU A 202 -21.07 7.11 -1.92
CA LEU A 202 -20.56 7.19 -0.56
C LEU A 202 -21.70 7.38 0.44
N PRO A 203 -21.68 6.68 1.59
CA PRO A 203 -22.60 6.96 2.67
C PRO A 203 -22.45 8.42 3.17
N GLU A 204 -23.56 9.01 3.61
CA GLU A 204 -23.57 10.35 4.17
C GLU A 204 -22.56 10.47 5.33
N GLY A 205 -21.75 11.54 5.31
CA GLY A 205 -20.71 11.81 6.31
C GLY A 205 -19.37 11.09 6.08
N ALA A 206 -19.23 10.28 5.02
CA ALA A 206 -18.00 9.53 4.76
C ALA A 206 -16.82 10.38 4.26
N LEU A 207 -17.10 11.47 3.56
CA LEU A 207 -16.10 12.35 2.97
C LEU A 207 -16.49 13.81 3.18
N GLN A 208 -15.53 14.63 3.62
CA GLN A 208 -15.65 16.08 3.76
C GLN A 208 -14.41 16.77 3.19
N LEU A 209 -14.56 18.02 2.74
CA LEU A 209 -13.51 18.81 2.11
C LEU A 209 -13.42 20.22 2.72
N VAL A 210 -12.20 20.64 3.01
CA VAL A 210 -11.84 21.92 3.60
C VAL A 210 -11.02 22.74 2.60
N ILE A 211 -11.59 23.81 2.05
CA ILE A 211 -10.86 24.77 1.22
C ILE A 211 -10.40 25.93 2.10
N GLY A 212 -9.10 25.99 2.37
CA GLY A 212 -8.50 27.07 3.17
C GLY A 212 -7.56 26.57 4.26
N GLY A 213 -7.51 27.28 5.39
CA GLY A 213 -6.72 26.89 6.55
C GLY A 213 -7.38 25.77 7.36
N ALA A 214 -6.59 25.06 8.16
CA ALA A 214 -7.11 24.04 9.07
C ALA A 214 -7.77 24.62 10.35
N GLY A 215 -7.58 25.92 10.63
CA GLY A 215 -8.19 26.60 11.78
C GLY A 215 -7.94 25.86 13.10
N ASP A 216 -9.02 25.65 13.86
CA ASP A 216 -9.07 24.90 15.11
C ASP A 216 -9.48 23.43 14.92
N LEU A 217 -9.42 22.89 13.69
CA LEU A 217 -9.81 21.50 13.39
C LEU A 217 -9.17 20.48 14.33
N LEU A 218 -7.87 20.64 14.60
CA LEU A 218 -7.11 19.72 15.45
C LEU A 218 -7.50 19.82 16.94
N ASP A 219 -8.11 20.92 17.38
CA ASP A 219 -8.58 21.11 18.77
C ASP A 219 -9.81 20.25 19.08
N HIS A 220 -10.59 19.87 18.07
CA HIS A 220 -11.83 19.11 18.24
C HIS A 220 -11.66 17.59 18.10
N LEU A 221 -10.45 17.12 17.83
CA LEU A 221 -10.18 15.68 17.66
C LEU A 221 -10.14 14.92 18.98
N GLU A 222 -10.39 13.62 18.93
CA GLU A 222 -10.47 12.66 20.05
C GLU A 222 -9.50 11.48 19.89
N GLU A 223 -9.38 10.63 20.91
CA GLU A 223 -8.39 9.54 21.03
C GLU A 223 -8.52 8.47 19.94
N GLN A 224 -9.70 8.34 19.32
CA GLN A 224 -9.96 7.40 18.23
C GLN A 224 -9.69 7.98 16.84
N ASP A 225 -9.45 9.29 16.75
CA ASP A 225 -9.19 9.96 15.48
C ASP A 225 -7.78 9.61 14.96
N PHE A 226 -7.54 9.91 13.70
CA PHE A 226 -6.26 9.67 13.05
C PHE A 226 -5.89 10.90 12.22
N VAL A 227 -4.63 11.34 12.30
CA VAL A 227 -4.15 12.47 11.49
C VAL A 227 -3.04 12.02 10.57
N THR A 228 -3.21 12.30 9.28
CA THR A 228 -2.22 12.01 8.26
C THR A 228 -1.80 13.31 7.57
N PHE A 229 -0.51 13.62 7.61
CA PHE A 229 0.08 14.83 7.03
C PHE A 229 1.07 14.48 5.92
N THR A 230 0.96 15.16 4.78
CA THR A 230 2.03 15.21 3.76
C THR A 230 2.42 16.66 3.50
N GLY A 231 3.71 16.98 3.58
CA GLY A 231 4.23 18.33 3.33
C GLY A 231 5.65 18.53 3.84
N SER A 232 6.00 19.73 4.32
CA SER A 232 7.35 19.99 4.85
C SER A 232 7.56 19.41 6.26
N ALA A 233 8.79 18.98 6.61
CA ALA A 233 9.11 18.52 7.96
C ALA A 233 8.83 19.58 9.04
N SER A 234 9.05 20.86 8.74
CA SER A 234 8.77 21.96 9.69
C SER A 234 7.28 22.04 10.04
N THR A 235 6.40 21.86 9.05
CA THR A 235 4.96 21.83 9.27
C THR A 235 4.55 20.53 9.95
N ALA A 236 5.11 19.38 9.55
CA ALA A 236 4.87 18.10 10.19
C ALA A 236 5.20 18.16 11.69
N LEU A 237 6.35 18.74 12.05
CA LEU A 237 6.77 18.91 13.44
C LEU A 237 5.78 19.77 14.23
N LYS A 238 5.37 20.91 13.67
CA LYS A 238 4.40 21.82 14.30
C LYS A 238 3.05 21.12 14.56
N LEU A 239 2.57 20.34 13.60
CA LEU A 239 1.30 19.61 13.72
C LEU A 239 1.43 18.44 14.69
N LYS A 240 2.52 17.67 14.61
CA LYS A 240 2.81 16.56 15.53
C LYS A 240 2.91 17.02 16.99
N SER A 241 3.46 18.21 17.22
CA SER A 241 3.56 18.83 18.55
C SER A 241 2.29 19.57 19.00
N HIS A 242 1.17 19.43 18.30
CA HIS A 242 -0.06 20.10 18.66
C HIS A 242 -0.57 19.61 20.04
N PRO A 243 -0.94 20.51 20.97
CA PRO A 243 -1.30 20.13 22.34
C PRO A 243 -2.39 19.05 22.41
N ASN A 244 -3.45 19.16 21.60
CA ASN A 244 -4.52 18.15 21.59
C ASN A 244 -4.06 16.79 21.06
N ILE A 245 -3.20 16.76 20.02
CA ILE A 245 -2.65 15.51 19.47
C ILE A 245 -1.82 14.79 20.54
N MET A 246 -0.95 15.53 21.24
CA MET A 246 -0.13 14.98 22.31
C MET A 246 -0.96 14.55 23.52
N ALA A 247 -1.89 15.39 23.98
CA ALA A 247 -2.68 15.14 25.17
C ALA A 247 -3.56 13.90 25.02
N LYS A 248 -4.14 13.68 23.84
CA LYS A 248 -5.01 12.53 23.54
C LYS A 248 -4.29 11.35 22.90
N SER A 249 -2.97 11.45 22.71
CA SER A 249 -2.15 10.42 22.03
C SER A 249 -2.72 9.99 20.67
N ILE A 250 -3.21 10.98 19.91
CA ILE A 250 -3.83 10.74 18.61
C ILE A 250 -2.74 10.25 17.65
N PRO A 251 -2.92 9.10 16.97
CA PRO A 251 -2.00 8.66 15.94
C PRO A 251 -1.77 9.75 14.89
N PHE A 252 -0.50 10.09 14.66
CA PHE A 252 -0.07 11.10 13.70
C PHE A 252 0.92 10.47 12.72
N ASN A 253 0.47 10.25 11.49
CA ASN A 253 1.30 9.81 10.37
C ASN A 253 1.83 11.03 9.62
N ALA A 254 3.15 11.08 9.41
CA ALA A 254 3.78 12.12 8.61
C ALA A 254 4.59 11.53 7.47
N GLU A 255 4.38 12.11 6.30
CA GLU A 255 5.26 12.06 5.15
C GLU A 255 5.82 13.48 4.96
N ALA A 256 7.14 13.62 4.99
CA ALA A 256 7.84 14.89 4.94
C ALA A 256 8.83 14.98 3.76
N ASP A 257 9.65 16.03 3.72
CA ASP A 257 10.75 16.19 2.77
C ASP A 257 11.69 14.98 2.78
N SER A 258 12.27 14.68 1.62
CA SER A 258 13.10 13.48 1.47
C SER A 258 14.19 13.68 0.42
N LEU A 259 15.43 13.42 0.83
CA LEU A 259 16.61 13.49 -0.04
C LEU A 259 16.90 12.10 -0.63
N ASN A 260 16.00 11.67 -1.52
CA ASN A 260 16.08 10.36 -2.17
C ASN A 260 17.35 10.23 -3.00
N SER A 261 17.92 9.02 -2.99
CA SER A 261 19.17 8.72 -3.70
C SER A 261 18.94 7.83 -4.91
N ALA A 262 19.82 7.95 -5.90
CA ALA A 262 20.10 6.91 -6.87
C ALA A 262 21.59 6.59 -6.80
N ILE A 263 21.93 5.31 -6.72
CA ILE A 263 23.29 4.81 -6.54
C ILE A 263 23.63 3.93 -7.74
N MET A 264 24.64 4.31 -8.51
CA MET A 264 25.22 3.44 -9.53
C MET A 264 26.32 2.63 -8.85
N ALA A 265 26.24 1.30 -8.91
CA ALA A 265 27.20 0.42 -8.25
C ALA A 265 28.57 0.38 -8.96
N PRO A 266 29.65 -0.04 -8.28
CA PRO A 266 31.02 -0.03 -8.85
C PRO A 266 31.22 -0.98 -10.03
N ASP A 267 30.36 -1.97 -10.21
CA ASP A 267 30.42 -2.92 -11.32
C ASP A 267 29.92 -2.33 -12.65
N VAL A 268 29.23 -1.19 -12.62
CA VAL A 268 28.64 -0.53 -13.79
C VAL A 268 29.61 0.50 -14.37
N SER A 269 29.94 0.32 -15.66
CA SER A 269 30.81 1.19 -16.45
C SER A 269 30.05 1.86 -17.60
N PRO A 270 30.60 2.93 -18.22
CA PRO A 270 29.95 3.60 -19.37
C PRO A 270 29.62 2.71 -20.57
N GLU A 271 30.23 1.54 -20.68
CA GLU A 271 29.99 0.58 -21.77
C GLU A 271 28.82 -0.38 -21.46
N ASP A 272 28.33 -0.41 -20.22
CA ASP A 272 27.24 -1.27 -19.78
C ASP A 272 25.87 -0.64 -20.06
N GLU A 273 24.86 -1.47 -20.33
CA GLU A 273 23.48 -1.02 -20.54
C GLU A 273 22.92 -0.33 -19.27
N GLU A 274 23.32 -0.81 -18.10
CA GLU A 274 22.96 -0.28 -16.78
C GLU A 274 23.34 1.19 -16.60
N PHE A 275 24.44 1.66 -17.20
CA PHE A 275 24.85 3.06 -17.12
C PHE A 275 23.83 3.97 -17.81
N ASP A 276 23.39 3.58 -19.00
CA ASP A 276 22.38 4.32 -19.74
C ASP A 276 21.01 4.26 -19.06
N ILE A 277 20.65 3.10 -18.50
CA ILE A 277 19.44 2.91 -17.70
C ILE A 277 19.45 3.84 -16.48
N PHE A 278 20.57 3.91 -15.75
CA PHE A 278 20.73 4.79 -14.59
C PHE A 278 20.56 6.26 -14.98
N ALA A 279 21.26 6.72 -16.02
CA ALA A 279 21.17 8.09 -16.50
C ALA A 279 19.74 8.46 -16.96
N LYS A 280 19.05 7.54 -17.65
CA LYS A 280 17.65 7.72 -18.06
C LYS A 280 16.72 7.85 -16.86
N GLU A 281 16.88 7.02 -15.84
CA GLU A 281 16.03 7.06 -14.64
C GLU A 281 16.23 8.36 -13.87
N VAL A 282 17.48 8.82 -13.71
CA VAL A 282 17.79 10.12 -13.09
C VAL A 282 17.12 11.26 -13.84
N VAL A 283 17.27 11.35 -15.16
CA VAL A 283 16.67 12.41 -15.98
C VAL A 283 15.14 12.37 -15.89
N LYS A 284 14.55 11.18 -15.98
CA LYS A 284 13.11 10.98 -15.86
C LYS A 284 12.58 11.49 -14.52
N GLU A 285 13.22 11.16 -13.40
CA GLU A 285 12.75 11.58 -12.08
C GLU A 285 13.01 13.06 -11.78
N MET A 286 14.06 13.65 -12.35
CA MET A 286 14.28 15.10 -12.27
C MET A 286 13.19 15.89 -13.02
N THR A 287 12.69 15.36 -14.14
CA THR A 287 11.83 16.10 -15.08
C THR A 287 10.35 15.76 -14.98
N ALA A 288 10.01 14.54 -14.55
CA ALA A 288 8.63 14.14 -14.30
C ALA A 288 8.03 15.10 -13.27
N LYS A 289 6.93 15.74 -13.66
CA LYS A 289 6.23 16.75 -12.87
C LYS A 289 7.15 17.87 -12.37
N SER A 290 8.13 18.27 -13.19
CA SER A 290 9.13 19.29 -12.83
C SER A 290 9.85 18.97 -11.51
N GLY A 291 10.08 17.69 -11.22
CA GLY A 291 10.72 17.21 -10.00
C GLY A 291 9.90 17.42 -8.71
N GLN A 292 8.62 17.77 -8.81
CA GLN A 292 7.74 18.05 -7.65
C GLN A 292 7.11 16.77 -7.08
N LYS A 293 7.92 15.73 -6.93
CA LYS A 293 7.51 14.44 -6.34
C LYS A 293 8.30 14.26 -5.06
N CYS A 294 7.64 13.87 -3.97
CA CYS A 294 8.29 13.48 -2.72
C CYS A 294 9.32 12.35 -2.92
N THR A 295 9.09 11.53 -3.96
CA THR A 295 9.96 10.44 -4.38
C THR A 295 10.96 10.82 -5.46
N ALA A 296 11.10 12.09 -5.90
CA ALA A 296 12.07 12.41 -6.94
C ALA A 296 13.52 12.22 -6.45
N ILE A 297 14.42 11.82 -7.36
CA ILE A 297 15.85 11.68 -7.07
C ILE A 297 16.46 13.07 -6.81
N ARG A 298 17.12 13.23 -5.65
CA ARG A 298 17.79 14.47 -5.23
C ARG A 298 19.31 14.33 -5.17
N ARG A 299 19.79 13.12 -4.87
CA ARG A 299 21.22 12.79 -4.71
C ARG A 299 21.57 11.64 -5.65
N ILE A 300 22.64 11.79 -6.42
CA ILE A 300 23.07 10.80 -7.40
C ILE A 300 24.49 10.37 -7.02
N LEU A 301 24.64 9.15 -6.52
CA LEU A 301 25.92 8.60 -6.07
C LEU A 301 26.53 7.77 -7.19
N VAL A 302 27.77 8.06 -7.54
CA VAL A 302 28.49 7.47 -8.68
C VAL A 302 29.93 7.13 -8.29
N PRO A 303 30.53 6.02 -8.78
CA PRO A 303 31.96 5.77 -8.61
C PRO A 303 32.78 6.95 -9.12
N ALA A 304 33.82 7.33 -8.38
CA ALA A 304 34.59 8.54 -8.66
C ALA A 304 35.15 8.61 -10.09
N GLU A 305 35.57 7.48 -10.68
CA GLU A 305 36.05 7.42 -12.07
C GLU A 305 34.98 7.66 -13.14
N HIS A 306 33.69 7.58 -12.80
CA HIS A 306 32.58 7.72 -13.75
C HIS A 306 31.79 9.02 -13.56
N LEU A 307 32.22 9.89 -12.65
CA LEU A 307 31.54 11.16 -12.34
C LEU A 307 31.35 12.04 -13.60
N ASP A 308 32.43 12.34 -14.31
CA ASP A 308 32.39 13.27 -15.44
C ASP A 308 31.61 12.67 -16.63
N ALA A 309 31.82 11.38 -16.94
CA ALA A 309 31.10 10.66 -17.99
C ALA A 309 29.58 10.64 -17.74
N LEU A 310 29.17 10.42 -16.49
CA LEU A 310 27.76 10.44 -16.13
C LEU A 310 27.19 11.86 -16.17
N ALA A 311 27.94 12.86 -15.67
CA ALA A 311 27.54 14.26 -15.73
C ALA A 311 27.29 14.74 -17.16
N ASP A 312 28.19 14.41 -18.09
CA ASP A 312 28.05 14.74 -19.51
C ASP A 312 26.82 14.05 -20.13
N THR A 313 26.61 12.77 -19.81
CA THR A 313 25.47 11.99 -20.32
C THR A 313 24.13 12.56 -19.83
N ILE A 314 24.01 12.89 -18.55
CA ILE A 314 22.81 13.49 -17.97
C ILE A 314 22.60 14.90 -18.56
N THR A 315 23.66 15.69 -18.68
CA THR A 315 23.62 17.05 -19.25
C THR A 315 23.12 17.04 -20.69
N ALA A 316 23.64 16.15 -21.53
CA ALA A 316 23.20 16.00 -22.92
C ALA A 316 21.72 15.59 -23.01
N ARG A 317 21.23 14.75 -22.10
CA ARG A 317 19.81 14.37 -22.03
C ARG A 317 18.93 15.51 -21.56
N LEU A 318 19.32 16.24 -20.52
CA LEU A 318 18.57 17.38 -20.00
C LEU A 318 18.48 18.53 -21.03
N ALA A 319 19.53 18.74 -21.83
CA ALA A 319 19.53 19.75 -22.91
C ALA A 319 18.44 19.50 -23.98
N ASN A 320 17.95 18.27 -24.10
CA ASN A 320 16.88 17.90 -25.04
C ASN A 320 15.46 18.04 -24.44
N ILE A 321 15.33 18.44 -23.17
CA ILE A 321 14.05 18.57 -22.50
C ILE A 321 13.48 19.96 -22.76
N VAL A 322 12.46 20.02 -23.62
CA VAL A 322 11.72 21.25 -23.88
C VAL A 322 10.79 21.54 -22.71
N VAL A 323 10.95 22.74 -22.12
CA VAL A 323 10.14 23.24 -21.00
C VAL A 323 9.16 24.28 -21.52
N GLY A 324 7.89 24.18 -21.13
CA GLY A 324 6.88 25.13 -21.61
C GLY A 324 5.45 24.76 -21.27
N ASP A 325 4.51 25.45 -21.92
CA ASP A 325 3.09 25.14 -21.85
C ASP A 325 2.84 23.70 -22.36
N PRO A 326 2.24 22.82 -21.53
CA PRO A 326 1.86 21.46 -21.90
C PRO A 326 1.03 21.28 -23.19
N HIS A 327 0.41 22.33 -23.72
CA HIS A 327 -0.33 22.27 -25.00
C HIS A 327 0.56 22.41 -26.23
N GLU A 328 1.78 22.93 -26.08
CA GLU A 328 2.71 23.11 -27.18
C GLU A 328 3.34 21.77 -27.59
N GLU A 329 3.45 21.54 -28.90
CA GLU A 329 4.04 20.32 -29.42
C GLU A 329 5.51 20.20 -29.01
N GLY A 330 5.91 19.01 -28.56
CA GLY A 330 7.30 18.73 -28.17
C GLY A 330 7.65 19.08 -26.73
N VAL A 331 6.81 19.81 -25.99
CA VAL A 331 7.02 20.06 -24.55
C VAL A 331 7.04 18.75 -23.77
N ARG A 332 8.08 18.57 -22.96
CA ARG A 332 8.31 17.37 -22.14
C ARG A 332 8.28 17.64 -20.64
N MET A 333 8.53 18.87 -20.22
CA MET A 333 8.44 19.30 -18.82
C MET A 333 7.58 20.56 -18.71
N GLY A 334 6.66 20.58 -17.74
CA GLY A 334 5.77 21.71 -17.51
C GLY A 334 6.34 22.74 -16.52
N ALA A 335 5.46 23.44 -15.82
CA ALA A 335 5.81 24.41 -14.78
C ALA A 335 5.92 23.75 -13.39
N LEU A 336 6.47 24.48 -12.43
CA LEU A 336 6.22 24.22 -11.01
C LEU A 336 4.79 24.64 -10.63
N SER A 337 4.26 24.07 -9.56
CA SER A 337 2.89 24.32 -9.08
C SER A 337 2.50 25.78 -8.82
N SER A 338 3.46 26.67 -8.55
CA SER A 338 3.19 28.10 -8.32
C SER A 338 4.46 28.96 -8.39
N ARG A 339 4.29 30.28 -8.52
CA ARG A 339 5.42 31.24 -8.45
C ARG A 339 6.06 31.32 -7.06
N ASP A 340 5.29 31.03 -6.00
CA ASP A 340 5.83 30.91 -4.65
C ASP A 340 6.83 29.76 -4.60
N GLN A 341 6.42 28.60 -5.13
CA GLN A 341 7.29 27.44 -5.23
C GLN A 341 8.52 27.69 -6.11
N LEU A 342 8.40 28.45 -7.20
CA LEU A 342 9.54 28.86 -8.01
C LEU A 342 10.56 29.67 -7.19
N ARG A 343 10.10 30.59 -6.34
CA ARG A 343 10.98 31.34 -5.43
C ARG A 343 11.66 30.44 -4.42
N ASP A 344 10.92 29.51 -3.83
CA ASP A 344 11.46 28.57 -2.84
C ASP A 344 12.52 27.64 -3.45
N VAL A 345 12.29 27.14 -4.68
CA VAL A 345 13.26 26.31 -5.40
C VAL A 345 14.52 27.10 -5.75
N ASN A 346 14.40 28.32 -6.26
CA ASN A 346 15.56 29.16 -6.57
C ASN A 346 16.39 29.47 -5.32
N HIS A 347 15.74 29.79 -4.19
CA HIS A 347 16.42 29.99 -2.91
C HIS A 347 17.15 28.73 -2.42
N ALA A 348 16.55 27.55 -2.61
CA ALA A 348 17.21 26.29 -2.28
C ALA A 348 18.42 26.03 -3.19
N ILE A 349 18.33 26.34 -4.49
CA ILE A 349 19.45 26.25 -5.43
C ILE A 349 20.60 27.16 -4.98
N GLU A 350 20.32 28.43 -4.64
CA GLU A 350 21.35 29.38 -4.17
C GLU A 350 22.15 28.81 -2.99
N LYS A 351 21.47 28.20 -2.01
CA LYS A 351 22.13 27.55 -0.87
C LYS A 351 22.91 26.29 -1.25
N LEU A 352 22.38 25.47 -2.17
CA LEU A 352 23.10 24.28 -2.65
C LEU A 352 24.41 24.66 -3.35
N LEU A 353 24.43 25.79 -4.06
CA LEU A 353 25.61 26.31 -4.75
C LEU A 353 26.72 26.82 -3.82
N GLU A 354 26.44 27.00 -2.52
CA GLU A 354 27.50 27.30 -1.52
C GLU A 354 28.46 26.11 -1.33
N THR A 355 28.01 24.89 -1.66
CA THR A 355 28.78 23.64 -1.47
C THR A 355 28.91 22.79 -2.74
N SER A 356 28.28 23.22 -3.83
CA SER A 356 28.18 22.45 -5.08
C SER A 356 28.40 23.33 -6.31
N GLU A 357 28.90 22.74 -7.39
CA GLU A 357 29.08 23.37 -8.68
C GLU A 357 27.86 23.10 -9.56
N CYS A 358 27.36 24.10 -10.30
CA CYS A 358 26.29 23.88 -11.28
C CYS A 358 26.89 23.51 -12.65
N VAL A 359 26.52 22.34 -13.19
CA VAL A 359 26.98 21.85 -14.50
C VAL A 359 25.90 21.92 -15.58
N PHE A 360 24.63 22.06 -15.20
CA PHE A 360 23.52 22.33 -16.13
C PHE A 360 22.48 23.25 -15.48
N GLY A 361 21.95 24.21 -16.24
CA GLY A 361 20.86 25.12 -15.81
C GLY A 361 21.30 26.50 -15.29
N LYS A 362 22.60 26.80 -15.27
CA LYS A 362 23.13 28.11 -14.83
C LYS A 362 22.93 29.22 -15.87
N ASP A 363 22.67 28.88 -17.12
CA ASP A 363 22.65 29.82 -18.22
C ASP A 363 21.33 30.62 -18.27
N GLY A 364 21.45 31.95 -18.31
CA GLY A 364 20.30 32.86 -18.41
C GLY A 364 19.55 32.80 -19.75
N SER A 365 19.87 31.84 -20.62
CA SER A 365 19.23 31.57 -21.91
C SER A 365 17.89 30.86 -21.80
N PHE A 366 17.48 30.45 -20.59
CA PHE A 366 16.23 29.74 -20.38
C PHE A 366 15.02 30.53 -20.87
N LYS A 367 14.30 29.97 -21.85
CA LYS A 367 13.07 30.53 -22.40
C LYS A 367 12.03 29.41 -22.53
N PRO A 368 11.02 29.35 -21.64
CA PRO A 368 9.95 28.39 -21.79
C PRO A 368 9.15 28.65 -23.08
N VAL A 369 8.60 27.59 -23.66
CA VAL A 369 7.82 27.64 -24.91
C VAL A 369 6.32 27.79 -24.61
N GLY A 370 5.60 28.61 -25.37
CA GLY A 370 4.14 28.76 -25.28
C GLY A 370 3.68 30.17 -24.95
N LEU A 371 2.36 30.40 -24.97
CA LEU A 371 1.76 31.72 -24.76
C LEU A 371 1.62 32.05 -23.27
N GLY A 372 2.07 33.24 -22.85
CA GLY A 372 1.91 33.74 -21.48
C GLY A 372 2.87 33.13 -20.46
N VAL A 373 3.81 32.31 -20.92
CA VAL A 373 4.78 31.60 -20.08
C VAL A 373 5.72 32.50 -19.29
N GLU A 374 5.89 33.76 -19.70
CA GLU A 374 6.61 34.78 -18.94
C GLU A 374 5.98 35.08 -17.57
N ASN A 375 4.68 34.79 -17.44
CA ASN A 375 3.93 34.93 -16.19
C ASN A 375 3.82 33.61 -15.41
N GLY A 376 4.25 32.48 -16.00
CA GLY A 376 4.23 31.16 -15.40
C GLY A 376 5.34 30.89 -14.37
N ALA A 377 5.33 29.68 -13.82
CA ALA A 377 6.25 29.20 -12.80
C ALA A 377 7.26 28.19 -13.37
N PHE A 378 7.87 28.52 -14.51
CA PHE A 378 8.82 27.64 -15.20
C PHE A 378 10.22 27.75 -14.63
N ILE A 379 10.95 26.64 -14.67
CA ILE A 379 12.35 26.56 -14.29
C ILE A 379 13.07 25.56 -15.19
N THR A 380 14.33 25.82 -15.52
CA THR A 380 15.19 24.84 -16.18
C THR A 380 15.62 23.76 -15.18
N PRO A 381 15.80 22.49 -15.60
CA PRO A 381 16.45 21.50 -14.75
C PRO A 381 17.84 21.98 -14.29
N HIS A 382 18.22 21.68 -13.05
CA HIS A 382 19.53 22.00 -12.50
C HIS A 382 20.26 20.72 -12.09
N LEU A 383 21.42 20.47 -12.71
CA LEU A 383 22.31 19.40 -12.30
C LEU A 383 23.52 20.02 -11.59
N LEU A 384 23.73 19.60 -10.35
CA LEU A 384 24.82 20.07 -9.50
C LEU A 384 25.84 18.94 -9.29
N ILE A 385 27.07 19.29 -8.93
CA ILE A 385 28.12 18.37 -8.48
C ILE A 385 28.64 18.81 -7.12
N ASN A 386 28.60 17.92 -6.14
CA ASN A 386 29.34 18.08 -4.89
C ASN A 386 30.52 17.10 -4.90
N ARG A 387 31.74 17.63 -5.05
CA ARG A 387 32.98 16.82 -5.11
C ARG A 387 33.46 16.30 -3.75
N ASN A 388 32.88 16.77 -2.64
CA ASN A 388 33.24 16.38 -1.27
C ASN A 388 32.01 15.90 -0.49
N PRO A 389 31.33 14.82 -0.93
CA PRO A 389 30.03 14.43 -0.40
C PRO A 389 30.06 13.84 1.03
N LEU A 390 31.24 13.56 1.59
CA LEU A 390 31.35 13.17 3.01
C LEU A 390 31.18 14.34 3.97
N ASN A 391 31.40 15.58 3.50
CA ASN A 391 31.18 16.78 4.29
C ASN A 391 29.68 16.93 4.65
N ASP A 392 29.40 17.45 5.83
CA ASP A 392 28.04 17.77 6.26
C ASP A 392 27.47 18.99 5.54
N GLY A 393 26.14 19.13 5.55
CA GLY A 393 25.43 20.25 4.92
C GLY A 393 25.10 20.04 3.44
N GLY A 394 24.75 21.13 2.76
CA GLY A 394 24.45 21.14 1.33
C GLY A 394 23.33 20.17 0.96
N ALA A 395 23.58 19.35 -0.07
CA ALA A 395 22.62 18.40 -0.61
C ALA A 395 22.21 17.25 0.34
N HIS A 396 22.84 17.12 1.52
CA HIS A 396 22.39 16.21 2.60
C HIS A 396 21.37 16.84 3.55
N ASP A 397 21.20 18.16 3.48
CA ASP A 397 20.31 18.91 4.38
C ASP A 397 19.27 19.77 3.68
N ILE A 398 19.51 20.18 2.44
CA ILE A 398 18.65 21.09 1.68
C ILE A 398 17.97 20.32 0.56
N GLU A 399 16.64 20.31 0.57
CA GLU A 399 15.84 19.86 -0.56
C GLU A 399 15.39 21.05 -1.42
N ALA A 400 15.77 21.05 -2.69
CA ALA A 400 15.14 21.88 -3.70
C ALA A 400 13.98 21.08 -4.35
N PHE A 401 12.74 21.35 -3.93
CA PHE A 401 11.55 20.62 -4.38
C PHE A 401 11.09 21.04 -5.79
N GLY A 402 11.94 20.72 -6.77
CA GLY A 402 11.83 21.04 -8.19
C GLY A 402 12.76 20.15 -9.02
N PRO A 403 13.11 20.51 -10.27
CA PRO A 403 13.92 19.67 -11.14
C PRO A 403 15.42 19.83 -10.84
N VAL A 404 15.82 19.55 -9.61
CA VAL A 404 17.19 19.77 -9.09
C VAL A 404 17.73 18.48 -8.50
N ALA A 405 18.94 18.09 -8.88
CA ALA A 405 19.66 16.95 -8.30
C ALA A 405 21.17 17.19 -8.24
N THR A 406 21.85 16.55 -7.28
CA THR A 406 23.30 16.70 -7.04
C THR A 406 24.03 15.37 -7.24
N LEU A 407 25.01 15.35 -8.13
CA LEU A 407 25.97 14.27 -8.33
C LEU A 407 27.05 14.28 -7.23
N MET A 408 27.39 13.08 -6.76
CA MET A 408 28.28 12.84 -5.63
C MET A 408 29.19 11.65 -5.93
N PRO A 409 30.51 11.86 -6.10
CA PRO A 409 31.45 10.76 -6.29
C PRO A 409 31.67 9.98 -4.99
N TYR A 410 31.92 8.68 -5.08
CA TYR A 410 32.33 7.85 -3.95
C TYR A 410 33.43 6.86 -4.37
N ARG A 411 34.15 6.28 -3.40
CA ARG A 411 35.14 5.21 -3.61
C ARG A 411 34.77 3.97 -2.78
N GLY A 412 34.26 2.95 -3.47
CA GLY A 412 33.87 1.68 -2.86
C GLY A 412 32.50 1.72 -2.15
N ILE A 413 31.97 0.54 -1.86
CA ILE A 413 30.60 0.35 -1.35
C ILE A 413 30.40 1.04 0.01
N ASP A 414 31.36 0.93 0.92
CA ASP A 414 31.27 1.54 2.26
C ASP A 414 31.06 3.05 2.20
N GLU A 415 31.76 3.74 1.30
CA GLU A 415 31.60 5.19 1.13
C GLU A 415 30.24 5.53 0.52
N ALA A 416 29.75 4.76 -0.45
CA ALA A 416 28.41 4.94 -1.02
C ALA A 416 27.32 4.82 0.06
N LEU A 417 27.41 3.79 0.91
CA LEU A 417 26.47 3.57 2.01
C LEU A 417 26.55 4.71 3.05
N ALA A 418 27.77 5.16 3.38
CA ALA A 418 27.97 6.28 4.30
C ALA A 418 27.36 7.58 3.76
N ILE A 419 27.55 7.89 2.48
CA ILE A 419 26.96 9.08 1.83
C ILE A 419 25.43 8.95 1.75
N ALA A 420 24.90 7.79 1.38
CA ALA A 420 23.45 7.55 1.33
C ALA A 420 22.80 7.86 2.69
N ALA A 421 23.44 7.44 3.78
CA ALA A 421 22.98 7.65 5.15
C ALA A 421 22.91 9.12 5.60
N LYS A 422 23.71 10.00 5.01
CA LYS A 422 23.68 11.44 5.33
C LYS A 422 22.36 12.12 4.97
N GLY A 423 21.49 11.47 4.18
CA GLY A 423 20.10 11.92 3.94
C GLY A 423 19.21 11.86 5.19
N LYS A 424 19.65 11.19 6.27
CA LYS A 424 18.95 11.07 7.56
C LYS A 424 17.57 10.42 7.47
N GLY A 425 17.46 9.41 6.60
CA GLY A 425 16.21 8.71 6.32
C GLY A 425 15.50 9.28 5.09
N SER A 426 15.07 8.42 4.16
CA SER A 426 14.43 8.85 2.90
C SER A 426 13.27 7.95 2.51
N LEU A 427 12.40 8.44 1.64
CA LEU A 427 11.26 7.68 1.11
C LEU A 427 11.72 6.56 0.19
N VAL A 428 12.65 6.83 -0.72
CA VAL A 428 13.10 5.85 -1.71
C VAL A 428 14.59 5.98 -2.04
N THR A 429 15.24 4.87 -2.40
CA THR A 429 16.55 4.87 -3.05
C THR A 429 16.60 3.84 -4.18
N THR A 430 17.26 4.17 -5.29
CA THR A 430 17.57 3.23 -6.37
C THR A 430 19.01 2.75 -6.26
N LEU A 431 19.24 1.47 -6.45
CA LEU A 431 20.55 0.86 -6.70
C LEU A 431 20.54 0.26 -8.11
N THR A 432 21.45 0.71 -8.96
CA THR A 432 21.66 0.11 -10.28
C THR A 432 22.94 -0.69 -10.29
N THR A 433 22.83 -1.99 -10.55
CA THR A 433 23.93 -2.97 -10.54
C THR A 433 23.57 -4.15 -11.43
N LYS A 434 24.58 -4.82 -12.01
CA LYS A 434 24.42 -6.08 -12.75
C LYS A 434 24.83 -7.29 -11.90
N ASP A 435 25.38 -7.06 -10.70
CA ASP A 435 25.81 -8.10 -9.77
C ASP A 435 24.80 -8.31 -8.62
N PRO A 436 24.13 -9.48 -8.56
CA PRO A 436 23.24 -9.83 -7.45
C PRO A 436 23.94 -9.84 -6.07
N ALA A 437 25.25 -10.10 -6.01
CA ALA A 437 25.99 -10.10 -4.75
C ALA A 437 26.11 -8.68 -4.16
N ILE A 438 26.36 -7.67 -5.00
CA ILE A 438 26.37 -6.26 -4.58
C ILE A 438 25.00 -5.85 -4.07
N ALA A 439 23.92 -6.24 -4.78
CA ALA A 439 22.57 -5.98 -4.31
C ALA A 439 22.30 -6.65 -2.95
N ALA A 440 22.68 -7.92 -2.78
CA ALA A 440 22.50 -8.66 -1.52
C ALA A 440 23.29 -8.04 -0.35
N GLU A 441 24.45 -7.44 -0.62
CA GLU A 441 25.27 -6.74 0.38
C GLU A 441 24.68 -5.37 0.76
N MET A 442 24.36 -4.53 -0.21
CA MET A 442 23.98 -3.13 0.03
C MET A 442 22.54 -2.97 0.51
N ILE A 443 21.61 -3.79 0.03
CA ILE A 443 20.16 -3.59 0.24
C ILE A 443 19.77 -3.68 1.72
N PRO A 444 20.24 -4.65 2.53
CA PRO A 444 19.91 -4.67 3.97
C PRO A 444 20.36 -3.42 4.73
N VAL A 445 21.51 -2.85 4.37
CA VAL A 445 22.05 -1.63 5.00
C VAL A 445 21.22 -0.41 4.60
N LEU A 446 20.94 -0.26 3.30
CA LEU A 446 20.09 0.81 2.77
C LEU A 446 18.66 0.73 3.34
N ALA A 447 18.09 -0.46 3.49
CA ALA A 447 16.70 -0.67 3.91
C ALA A 447 16.43 -0.16 5.33
N ALA A 448 17.44 -0.09 6.19
CA ALA A 448 17.32 0.49 7.53
C ALA A 448 17.02 2.00 7.52
N GLN A 449 17.30 2.68 6.41
CA GLN A 449 17.20 4.13 6.28
C GLN A 449 16.25 4.58 5.16
N HIS A 450 15.78 3.66 4.34
CA HIS A 450 14.95 3.97 3.18
C HIS A 450 13.63 3.20 3.22
N GLY A 451 12.53 3.91 2.97
CA GLY A 451 11.19 3.36 2.95
C GLY A 451 10.94 2.30 1.88
N ARG A 452 11.55 2.52 0.71
CA ARG A 452 11.49 1.67 -0.47
C ARG A 452 12.83 1.66 -1.18
N LEU A 453 13.20 0.50 -1.72
CA LEU A 453 14.39 0.33 -2.54
C LEU A 453 14.01 -0.23 -3.90
N GLN A 454 14.55 0.36 -4.96
CA GLN A 454 14.47 -0.16 -6.31
C GLN A 454 15.85 -0.71 -6.69
N ILE A 455 15.92 -1.99 -7.04
CA ILE A 455 17.12 -2.58 -7.65
C ILE A 455 16.86 -2.61 -9.16
N LEU A 456 17.78 -2.05 -9.93
CA LEU A 456 17.58 -1.85 -11.36
C LEU A 456 18.76 -2.44 -12.15
N ASP A 457 18.44 -3.30 -13.10
CA ASP A 457 19.35 -3.88 -14.10
C ASP A 457 18.67 -3.85 -15.49
N ALA A 458 19.35 -4.36 -16.53
CA ALA A 458 18.78 -4.46 -17.87
C ALA A 458 17.47 -5.27 -17.96
N GLN A 459 17.27 -6.25 -17.07
CA GLN A 459 16.06 -7.07 -17.07
C GLN A 459 14.88 -6.30 -16.46
N ALA A 460 15.05 -5.76 -15.25
CA ALA A 460 14.02 -5.05 -14.51
C ALA A 460 13.61 -3.74 -15.18
N ALA A 461 14.54 -3.04 -15.85
CA ALA A 461 14.27 -1.76 -16.50
C ALA A 461 13.15 -1.82 -17.56
N LYS A 462 12.94 -2.98 -18.19
CA LYS A 462 11.93 -3.17 -19.26
C LYS A 462 10.49 -3.07 -18.75
N GLU A 463 10.25 -3.49 -17.51
CA GLU A 463 8.91 -3.51 -16.89
C GLU A 463 8.82 -2.64 -15.64
N SER A 464 9.91 -1.94 -15.30
CA SER A 464 9.99 -1.07 -14.14
C SER A 464 8.93 0.03 -14.18
N THR A 465 8.19 0.17 -13.08
CA THR A 465 7.24 1.27 -12.88
C THR A 465 7.94 2.60 -12.55
N GLY A 466 9.25 2.54 -12.31
CA GLY A 466 10.12 3.68 -12.02
C GLY A 466 10.26 3.99 -10.53
N HIS A 467 11.30 4.77 -10.23
CA HIS A 467 11.66 5.21 -8.90
C HIS A 467 10.54 6.03 -8.26
N GLY A 468 9.94 6.97 -8.98
CA GLY A 468 8.98 7.90 -8.39
C GLY A 468 7.51 7.54 -8.57
N SER A 469 7.17 6.26 -8.77
CA SER A 469 5.78 5.77 -8.85
C SER A 469 5.45 4.92 -7.62
N PRO A 470 4.93 5.48 -6.52
CA PRO A 470 4.54 4.70 -5.36
C PRO A 470 3.37 3.78 -5.72
N LEU A 471 3.58 2.47 -5.65
CA LEU A 471 2.55 1.50 -6.00
C LEU A 471 1.66 1.18 -4.78
N PRO A 472 0.33 1.07 -4.91
CA PRO A 472 -0.57 0.92 -3.77
C PRO A 472 -0.34 -0.32 -2.89
N MET A 473 0.23 -1.39 -3.47
CA MET A 473 0.56 -2.62 -2.75
C MET A 473 1.91 -2.58 -2.05
N LEU A 474 2.76 -1.58 -2.34
CA LEU A 474 4.07 -1.39 -1.74
C LEU A 474 4.04 -0.23 -0.76
N LYS A 475 4.85 -0.31 0.30
CA LYS A 475 4.95 0.74 1.31
C LYS A 475 5.44 2.05 0.67
N HIS A 476 4.80 3.15 1.06
CA HIS A 476 5.24 4.52 0.80
C HIS A 476 5.42 5.25 2.14
N GLY A 477 6.56 5.89 2.37
CA GLY A 477 6.92 6.41 3.69
C GLY A 477 8.28 5.88 4.15
N GLY A 478 9.01 6.64 4.96
CA GLY A 478 10.39 6.33 5.33
C GLY A 478 10.77 6.89 6.71
N PRO A 479 11.87 6.40 7.31
CA PRO A 479 12.29 6.83 8.64
C PRO A 479 12.87 8.26 8.63
N GLY A 480 13.09 8.81 9.83
CA GLY A 480 13.85 10.05 10.01
C GLY A 480 13.23 11.25 9.31
N ARG A 481 14.00 11.91 8.43
CA ARG A 481 13.59 13.12 7.70
C ARG A 481 12.29 12.93 6.92
N ALA A 482 12.10 11.76 6.31
CA ALA A 482 10.91 11.43 5.54
C ALA A 482 9.61 11.37 6.38
N GLY A 483 9.69 11.52 7.71
CA GLY A 483 8.54 11.70 8.61
C GLY A 483 8.31 10.53 9.57
N GLY A 484 8.85 9.35 9.26
CA GLY A 484 8.69 8.13 10.05
C GLY A 484 7.34 7.42 9.85
N GLY A 485 6.45 8.01 9.06
CA GLY A 485 5.15 7.43 8.74
C GLY A 485 5.21 6.33 7.68
N GLU A 486 4.10 5.60 7.58
CA GLU A 486 3.87 4.58 6.57
C GLU A 486 2.47 4.71 5.98
N GLU A 487 2.42 4.76 4.65
CA GLU A 487 1.25 4.82 3.80
C GLU A 487 1.35 3.70 2.76
N LEU A 488 0.25 3.43 2.06
CA LEU A 488 0.15 2.32 1.10
C LEU A 488 0.56 0.96 1.71
N GLY A 489 1.25 0.09 0.97
CA GLY A 489 1.65 -1.23 1.47
C GLY A 489 0.53 -2.26 1.51
N GLY A 490 -0.50 -2.07 0.68
CA GLY A 490 -1.64 -2.97 0.56
C GLY A 490 -2.47 -2.98 1.84
N ILE A 491 -2.68 -4.16 2.42
CA ILE A 491 -3.48 -4.31 3.64
C ILE A 491 -2.91 -3.57 4.85
N ARG A 492 -1.60 -3.29 4.86
CA ARG A 492 -0.91 -2.59 5.96
C ARG A 492 -1.51 -1.20 6.22
N ALA A 493 -1.75 -0.40 5.18
CA ALA A 493 -2.40 0.90 5.33
C ALA A 493 -3.79 0.80 5.96
N VAL A 494 -4.58 -0.24 5.63
CA VAL A 494 -5.89 -0.45 6.25
C VAL A 494 -5.72 -0.70 7.75
N HIS A 495 -4.72 -1.49 8.14
CA HIS A 495 -4.44 -1.80 9.54
C HIS A 495 -4.07 -0.57 10.38
N HIS A 496 -3.49 0.49 9.80
CA HIS A 496 -3.20 1.74 10.54
C HIS A 496 -4.47 2.39 11.08
N TYR A 497 -5.56 2.31 10.31
CA TYR A 497 -6.87 2.87 10.67
C TYR A 497 -7.74 1.92 11.50
N LEU A 498 -7.28 0.68 11.74
CA LEU A 498 -7.91 -0.28 12.64
C LEU A 498 -7.23 -0.23 14.01
N GLN A 499 -7.97 -0.59 15.05
CA GLN A 499 -7.45 -0.82 16.39
C GLN A 499 -7.16 -2.31 16.55
N ARG A 500 -5.90 -2.62 16.85
CA ARG A 500 -5.47 -3.97 17.22
C ARG A 500 -5.77 -4.22 18.70
N THR A 501 -6.39 -5.35 18.99
CA THR A 501 -6.76 -5.75 20.34
C THR A 501 -6.43 -7.22 20.55
N ALA A 502 -5.62 -7.52 21.56
CA ALA A 502 -5.47 -8.89 22.04
C ALA A 502 -6.73 -9.27 22.85
N ILE A 503 -7.36 -10.37 22.47
CA ILE A 503 -8.50 -10.94 23.19
C ILE A 503 -8.10 -12.32 23.73
N GLN A 504 -8.65 -12.67 24.88
CA GLN A 504 -8.40 -13.93 25.55
C GLN A 504 -9.72 -14.55 25.98
N GLY A 505 -9.79 -15.88 25.96
CA GLY A 505 -10.99 -16.58 26.37
C GLY A 505 -10.97 -18.05 25.99
N SER A 506 -12.10 -18.72 26.20
CA SER A 506 -12.26 -20.09 25.72
C SER A 506 -12.28 -20.12 24.18
N PRO A 507 -11.88 -21.23 23.55
CA PRO A 507 -11.96 -21.38 22.10
C PRO A 507 -13.34 -21.04 21.53
N THR A 508 -14.42 -21.43 22.24
CA THR A 508 -15.80 -21.16 21.81
C THR A 508 -16.11 -19.67 21.79
N MET A 509 -15.67 -18.92 22.82
CA MET A 509 -15.89 -17.47 22.86
C MET A 509 -15.05 -16.75 21.81
N LEU A 510 -13.80 -17.17 21.62
CA LEU A 510 -12.96 -16.61 20.57
C LEU A 510 -13.58 -16.85 19.18
N ALA A 511 -14.10 -18.05 18.92
CA ALA A 511 -14.75 -18.36 17.65
C ALA A 511 -15.99 -17.49 17.38
N ALA A 512 -16.77 -17.21 18.42
CA ALA A 512 -17.92 -16.32 18.32
C ALA A 512 -17.53 -14.86 18.02
N VAL A 513 -16.40 -14.38 18.57
CA VAL A 513 -15.92 -13.01 18.37
C VAL A 513 -15.24 -12.84 17.00
N THR A 514 -14.40 -13.79 16.60
CA THR A 514 -13.66 -13.71 15.33
C THR A 514 -14.52 -14.06 14.12
N GLY A 515 -15.64 -14.78 14.33
CA GLY A 515 -16.41 -15.35 13.23
C GLY A 515 -15.66 -16.51 12.53
N GLU A 516 -14.64 -17.07 13.17
CA GLU A 516 -13.82 -18.16 12.65
C GLU A 516 -13.78 -19.32 13.64
N TYR A 517 -13.84 -20.56 13.18
CA TYR A 517 -13.67 -21.72 14.06
C TYR A 517 -12.29 -21.69 14.71
N VAL A 518 -12.26 -21.87 16.02
CA VAL A 518 -11.05 -22.02 16.82
C VAL A 518 -11.02 -23.45 17.34
N ARG A 519 -9.88 -24.13 17.19
CA ARG A 519 -9.76 -25.53 17.64
C ARG A 519 -10.05 -25.67 19.14
N GLY A 520 -10.94 -26.62 19.46
CA GLY A 520 -11.49 -26.80 20.82
C GLY A 520 -12.77 -26.01 21.08
N ALA A 521 -13.26 -25.23 20.12
CA ALA A 521 -14.58 -24.62 20.19
C ALA A 521 -15.67 -25.69 20.06
N LYS A 522 -16.86 -25.41 20.63
CA LYS A 522 -18.06 -26.22 20.41
C LYS A 522 -18.33 -26.34 18.92
N VAL A 523 -18.58 -27.57 18.48
CA VAL A 523 -18.92 -27.90 17.10
C VAL A 523 -20.43 -28.02 16.92
N ILE A 524 -20.90 -27.84 15.70
CA ILE A 524 -22.28 -28.07 15.30
C ILE A 524 -22.29 -29.34 14.45
N GLU A 525 -22.83 -30.43 14.99
CA GLU A 525 -22.99 -31.69 14.25
C GLU A 525 -24.44 -31.79 13.74
N ASN A 526 -24.59 -32.08 12.45
CA ASN A 526 -25.88 -32.22 11.78
C ASN A 526 -25.96 -33.59 11.10
N ASP A 527 -27.17 -34.10 10.87
CA ASP A 527 -27.38 -35.36 10.15
C ASP A 527 -26.98 -35.27 8.66
N ILE A 528 -26.90 -34.05 8.12
CA ILE A 528 -26.53 -33.78 6.73
C ILE A 528 -25.04 -33.46 6.66
N HIS A 529 -24.34 -34.17 5.78
CA HIS A 529 -22.93 -33.95 5.48
C HIS A 529 -22.67 -32.47 5.09
N PRO A 530 -21.69 -31.77 5.68
CA PRO A 530 -21.46 -30.33 5.43
C PRO A 530 -21.24 -29.97 3.95
N PHE A 531 -20.51 -30.80 3.19
CA PHE A 531 -20.34 -30.59 1.73
C PHE A 531 -21.61 -30.70 0.88
N ARG A 532 -22.74 -31.14 1.46
CA ARG A 532 -24.04 -31.14 0.77
C ARG A 532 -24.84 -29.86 0.98
N ARG A 533 -24.32 -28.92 1.78
CA ARG A 533 -24.99 -27.66 2.11
C ARG A 533 -24.48 -26.54 1.22
N HIS A 534 -25.39 -25.65 0.82
CA HIS A 534 -25.02 -24.43 0.10
C HIS A 534 -24.29 -23.47 1.02
N PHE A 535 -23.56 -22.54 0.42
CA PHE A 535 -22.81 -21.52 1.16
C PHE A 535 -23.70 -20.78 2.16
N ASP A 536 -24.94 -20.43 1.80
CA ASP A 536 -25.85 -19.66 2.68
C ASP A 536 -26.33 -20.47 3.89
N ASP A 537 -26.45 -21.79 3.74
CA ASP A 537 -26.93 -22.69 4.78
C ASP A 537 -25.83 -23.12 5.75
N LEU A 538 -24.56 -23.04 5.36
CA LEU A 538 -23.42 -23.44 6.18
C LEU A 538 -23.18 -22.47 7.32
N GLN A 539 -22.95 -22.99 8.53
CA GLN A 539 -22.52 -22.21 9.68
C GLN A 539 -21.06 -22.47 10.02
N VAL A 540 -20.34 -21.45 10.49
CA VAL A 540 -19.00 -21.61 11.05
C VAL A 540 -19.11 -22.49 12.30
N GLY A 541 -18.24 -23.50 12.41
CA GLY A 541 -18.28 -24.53 13.44
C GLY A 541 -19.07 -25.80 13.05
N GLU A 542 -19.78 -25.82 11.92
CA GLU A 542 -20.35 -27.07 11.41
C GLU A 542 -19.28 -28.11 11.15
N SER A 543 -19.44 -29.31 11.71
CA SER A 543 -18.41 -30.32 11.73
C SER A 543 -18.92 -31.70 11.31
N LEU A 544 -18.06 -32.41 10.61
CA LEU A 544 -18.18 -33.83 10.31
C LEU A 544 -17.05 -34.57 11.02
N LEU A 545 -17.42 -35.54 11.85
CA LEU A 545 -16.50 -36.53 12.37
C LEU A 545 -16.63 -37.80 11.53
N THR A 546 -15.62 -38.15 10.74
CA THR A 546 -15.71 -39.21 9.73
C THR A 546 -15.82 -40.60 10.36
N HIS A 547 -16.02 -41.63 9.53
CA HIS A 547 -15.70 -43.01 9.95
C HIS A 547 -14.17 -43.19 10.03
N ARG A 548 -13.72 -44.35 10.53
CA ARG A 548 -12.31 -44.67 10.76
C ARG A 548 -11.73 -45.46 9.58
N ARG A 549 -10.42 -45.33 9.34
CA ARG A 549 -9.65 -46.16 8.40
C ARG A 549 -8.37 -46.64 9.06
N THR A 550 -8.12 -47.94 9.06
CA THR A 550 -6.84 -48.51 9.51
C THR A 550 -5.84 -48.45 8.37
N VAL A 551 -4.66 -47.90 8.65
CA VAL A 551 -3.52 -47.81 7.72
C VAL A 551 -2.73 -49.10 7.83
N THR A 552 -2.50 -49.73 6.69
CA THR A 552 -1.79 -51.02 6.59
C THR A 552 -0.51 -50.88 5.79
N GLU A 553 0.36 -51.89 5.84
CA GLU A 553 1.54 -51.94 4.98
C GLU A 553 1.15 -51.87 3.49
N ALA A 554 0.03 -52.51 3.11
CA ALA A 554 -0.47 -52.47 1.74
C ALA A 554 -0.82 -51.05 1.30
N ASP A 555 -1.33 -50.19 2.19
CA ASP A 555 -1.58 -48.79 1.87
C ASP A 555 -0.30 -48.03 1.55
N ILE A 556 0.76 -48.25 2.35
CA ILE A 556 2.08 -47.64 2.16
C ILE A 556 2.68 -48.07 0.82
N VAL A 557 2.66 -49.38 0.56
CA VAL A 557 3.17 -49.95 -0.69
C VAL A 557 2.39 -49.42 -1.88
N ASN A 558 1.05 -49.51 -1.86
CA ASN A 558 0.21 -49.07 -2.97
C ASN A 558 0.36 -47.57 -3.24
N PHE A 559 0.40 -46.75 -2.19
CA PHE A 559 0.58 -45.31 -2.36
C PHE A 559 1.97 -44.97 -2.89
N GLY A 560 3.03 -45.61 -2.41
CA GLY A 560 4.37 -45.39 -2.96
C GLY A 560 4.51 -45.87 -4.40
N CYS A 561 3.88 -46.99 -4.77
CA CYS A 561 3.83 -47.43 -6.16
C CYS A 561 3.05 -46.45 -7.06
N LEU A 562 1.92 -45.93 -6.58
CA LEU A 562 1.08 -44.99 -7.33
C LEU A 562 1.73 -43.60 -7.46
N SER A 563 2.28 -43.08 -6.37
CA SER A 563 2.88 -41.73 -6.32
C SER A 563 4.32 -41.71 -6.83
N GLY A 564 4.99 -42.86 -6.84
CA GLY A 564 6.42 -42.98 -7.10
C GLY A 564 7.30 -42.72 -5.86
N ASP A 565 6.71 -42.33 -4.72
CA ASP A 565 7.46 -42.03 -3.50
C ASP A 565 7.88 -43.32 -2.76
N HIS A 566 9.09 -43.78 -3.08
CA HIS A 566 9.75 -44.92 -2.43
C HIS A 566 10.74 -44.47 -1.35
N PHE A 567 10.51 -43.33 -0.69
CA PHE A 567 11.38 -42.83 0.37
C PHE A 567 11.63 -43.90 1.44
N TYR A 568 12.87 -44.00 1.92
CA TYR A 568 13.34 -45.12 2.75
C TYR A 568 12.52 -45.30 4.03
N MET A 569 11.98 -44.21 4.60
CA MET A 569 11.12 -44.25 5.79
C MET A 569 9.79 -45.00 5.59
N HIS A 570 9.39 -45.20 4.34
CA HIS A 570 8.15 -45.88 3.95
C HIS A 570 8.41 -47.26 3.34
N PHE A 571 9.60 -47.50 2.76
CA PHE A 571 9.88 -48.71 1.97
C PHE A 571 11.01 -49.59 2.51
N ASP A 572 12.01 -49.02 3.19
CA ASP A 572 13.18 -49.75 3.67
C ASP A 572 13.03 -50.12 5.14
N ASP A 573 12.77 -51.40 5.41
CA ASP A 573 12.61 -51.91 6.78
C ASP A 573 13.92 -51.93 7.58
N ILE A 574 15.07 -52.01 6.90
CA ILE A 574 16.38 -52.01 7.56
C ILE A 574 16.69 -50.58 8.03
N ALA A 575 16.61 -49.61 7.11
CA ALA A 575 16.89 -48.21 7.43
C ALA A 575 15.87 -47.63 8.42
N ALA A 576 14.58 -48.00 8.31
CA ALA A 576 13.55 -47.47 9.21
C ALA A 576 13.75 -47.87 10.69
N LYS A 577 14.30 -49.07 10.95
CA LYS A 577 14.62 -49.54 12.31
C LYS A 577 15.69 -48.73 13.02
N GLU A 578 16.61 -48.14 12.25
CA GLU A 578 17.68 -47.28 12.78
C GLU A 578 17.20 -45.85 13.07
N THR A 579 15.97 -45.51 12.65
CA THR A 579 15.39 -44.20 12.90
C THR A 579 14.64 -44.14 14.23
N GLN A 580 14.32 -42.91 14.66
CA GLN A 580 13.57 -42.66 15.90
C GLN A 580 12.17 -43.33 15.95
N PHE A 581 11.62 -43.77 14.82
CA PHE A 581 10.30 -44.40 14.76
C PHE A 581 10.35 -45.92 14.89
N GLY A 582 11.54 -46.52 14.75
CA GLY A 582 11.76 -47.97 14.93
C GLY A 582 11.12 -48.89 13.89
N GLN A 583 10.33 -48.35 12.95
CA GLN A 583 9.67 -49.07 11.87
C GLN A 583 9.28 -48.09 10.74
N ARG A 584 8.85 -48.64 9.60
CA ARG A 584 8.33 -47.85 8.48
C ARG A 584 7.03 -47.15 8.89
N ILE A 585 6.93 -45.88 8.49
CA ILE A 585 5.74 -45.04 8.74
C ILE A 585 4.97 -44.86 7.43
N ALA A 586 3.70 -44.48 7.50
CA ALA A 586 2.92 -44.13 6.32
C ALA A 586 3.34 -42.79 5.72
N HIS A 587 3.17 -42.63 4.40
CA HIS A 587 3.41 -41.34 3.74
C HIS A 587 2.49 -40.26 4.31
N GLY A 588 3.03 -39.08 4.61
CA GLY A 588 2.19 -37.95 5.02
C GLY A 588 1.13 -37.61 3.95
N TYR A 589 1.52 -37.62 2.68
CA TYR A 589 0.57 -37.40 1.58
C TYR A 589 -0.47 -38.51 1.44
N PHE A 590 -0.13 -39.76 1.78
CA PHE A 590 -1.14 -40.81 1.89
C PHE A 590 -2.15 -40.48 2.99
N VAL A 591 -1.71 -40.06 4.18
CA VAL A 591 -2.61 -39.67 5.29
C VAL A 591 -3.53 -38.53 4.85
N LEU A 592 -3.00 -37.53 4.15
CA LEU A 592 -3.79 -36.44 3.56
C LEU A 592 -4.82 -36.95 2.54
N SER A 593 -4.42 -37.79 1.58
CA SER A 593 -5.31 -38.37 0.57
C SER A 593 -6.38 -39.28 1.19
N ALA A 594 -6.00 -40.07 2.19
CA ALA A 594 -6.90 -40.94 2.92
C ALA A 594 -7.91 -40.11 3.72
N ALA A 595 -7.49 -39.03 4.39
CA ALA A 595 -8.39 -38.11 5.08
C ALA A 595 -9.38 -37.47 4.11
N ALA A 596 -8.92 -36.98 2.94
CA ALA A 596 -9.83 -36.47 1.91
C ALA A 596 -10.85 -37.53 1.46
N GLY A 597 -10.41 -38.77 1.25
CA GLY A 597 -11.33 -39.89 0.97
C GLY A 597 -12.34 -40.18 2.08
N LEU A 598 -12.08 -39.77 3.33
CA LEU A 598 -13.00 -39.95 4.46
C LEU A 598 -14.05 -38.83 4.57
N PHE A 599 -13.70 -37.58 4.26
CA PHE A 599 -14.59 -36.42 4.47
C PHE A 599 -15.18 -35.81 3.19
N VAL A 600 -14.67 -36.15 2.00
CA VAL A 600 -15.23 -35.62 0.75
C VAL A 600 -16.51 -36.39 0.41
N TYR A 601 -17.59 -35.65 0.19
CA TYR A 601 -18.83 -36.25 -0.31
C TYR A 601 -18.69 -36.59 -1.81
N PRO A 602 -18.96 -37.84 -2.23
CA PRO A 602 -18.69 -38.26 -3.61
C PRO A 602 -19.78 -37.87 -4.63
N GLY A 603 -20.99 -37.56 -4.16
CA GLY A 603 -22.10 -37.18 -5.05
C GLY A 603 -22.04 -35.73 -5.48
N GLU A 604 -22.74 -35.39 -6.56
CA GLU A 604 -22.94 -34.00 -6.97
C GLU A 604 -23.57 -33.18 -5.82
N GLY A 605 -23.10 -31.94 -5.66
CA GLY A 605 -23.53 -31.07 -4.58
C GLY A 605 -22.98 -29.66 -4.69
N PRO A 606 -23.19 -28.82 -3.67
CA PRO A 606 -22.85 -27.40 -3.71
C PRO A 606 -21.35 -27.08 -3.73
N VAL A 607 -20.48 -28.03 -3.34
CA VAL A 607 -19.03 -27.84 -3.43
C VAL A 607 -18.59 -27.98 -4.88
N LEU A 608 -18.13 -26.87 -5.46
CA LEU A 608 -17.77 -26.76 -6.89
C LEU A 608 -16.33 -27.18 -7.14
N ALA A 609 -15.42 -26.78 -6.26
CA ALA A 609 -14.00 -27.10 -6.36
C ALA A 609 -13.33 -27.08 -4.99
N ASN A 610 -12.48 -28.08 -4.72
CA ASN A 610 -11.49 -28.02 -3.66
C ASN A 610 -10.15 -27.64 -4.29
N TYR A 611 -9.74 -26.38 -4.15
CA TYR A 611 -8.68 -25.79 -4.99
C TYR A 611 -7.46 -25.32 -4.21
N GLY A 612 -7.50 -25.36 -2.87
CA GLY A 612 -6.42 -24.87 -2.04
C GLY A 612 -6.24 -25.68 -0.77
N LEU A 613 -4.99 -25.73 -0.30
CA LEU A 613 -4.60 -26.34 0.95
C LEU A 613 -3.60 -25.40 1.63
N ASP A 614 -3.91 -25.02 2.86
CA ASP A 614 -3.11 -24.10 3.66
C ASP A 614 -2.63 -24.79 4.95
N THR A 615 -1.54 -24.26 5.51
CA THR A 615 -1.04 -24.59 6.87
C THR A 615 -0.80 -26.08 7.19
N LEU A 616 -0.61 -26.96 6.20
CA LEU A 616 -0.37 -28.39 6.45
C LEU A 616 0.84 -28.67 7.33
N ARG A 617 0.60 -29.43 8.40
CA ARG A 617 1.62 -29.96 9.29
C ARG A 617 1.33 -31.44 9.59
N PHE A 618 2.37 -32.26 9.47
CA PHE A 618 2.40 -33.62 10.01
C PHE A 618 3.06 -33.54 11.39
N ILE A 619 2.33 -33.99 12.41
CA ILE A 619 2.70 -33.78 13.82
C ILE A 619 3.19 -35.08 14.42
N THR A 620 2.37 -36.13 14.32
CA THR A 620 2.65 -37.46 14.84
C THR A 620 2.70 -38.44 13.66
N PRO A 621 3.72 -39.31 13.56
CA PRO A 621 3.79 -40.31 12.51
C PRO A 621 2.61 -41.28 12.62
N VAL A 622 2.14 -41.76 11.46
CA VAL A 622 1.14 -42.83 11.39
C VAL A 622 1.88 -44.12 11.07
N LEU A 623 1.78 -45.10 11.97
CA LEU A 623 2.45 -46.39 11.86
C LEU A 623 1.60 -47.41 11.10
N VAL A 624 2.22 -48.50 10.68
CA VAL A 624 1.48 -49.67 10.17
C VAL A 624 0.60 -50.23 11.29
N GLY A 625 -0.70 -50.36 11.01
CA GLY A 625 -1.72 -50.80 11.98
C GLY A 625 -2.44 -49.66 12.69
N ASP A 626 -1.98 -48.41 12.57
CA ASP A 626 -2.68 -47.27 13.16
C ASP A 626 -4.01 -47.00 12.48
N THR A 627 -4.99 -46.56 13.26
CA THR A 627 -6.30 -46.19 12.75
C THR A 627 -6.46 -44.68 12.77
N ILE A 628 -6.67 -44.10 11.59
CA ILE A 628 -6.91 -42.66 11.43
C ILE A 628 -8.39 -42.32 11.33
N ARG A 629 -8.74 -41.11 11.76
CA ARG A 629 -10.04 -40.49 11.63
C ARG A 629 -9.88 -39.01 11.35
N ALA A 630 -10.71 -38.42 10.50
CA ALA A 630 -10.69 -36.99 10.25
C ALA A 630 -11.88 -36.31 10.94
N ARG A 631 -11.63 -35.11 11.47
CA ARG A 631 -12.65 -34.13 11.80
C ARG A 631 -12.50 -32.96 10.83
N LEU A 632 -13.54 -32.74 10.04
CA LEU A 632 -13.68 -31.62 9.13
C LEU A 632 -14.60 -30.60 9.80
N THR A 633 -14.19 -29.33 9.89
CA THR A 633 -15.01 -28.27 10.51
C THR A 633 -14.99 -27.00 9.66
N CYS A 634 -16.17 -26.42 9.40
CA CYS A 634 -16.32 -25.17 8.68
C CYS A 634 -15.64 -24.06 9.48
N LYS A 635 -14.48 -23.58 8.98
CA LYS A 635 -13.63 -22.64 9.71
C LYS A 635 -14.01 -21.21 9.44
N ARG A 636 -14.23 -20.85 8.18
CA ARG A 636 -14.55 -19.48 7.78
C ARG A 636 -15.31 -19.48 6.48
N LYS A 637 -16.18 -18.48 6.32
CA LYS A 637 -16.90 -18.20 5.08
C LYS A 637 -16.54 -16.80 4.60
N ILE A 638 -16.22 -16.66 3.32
CA ILE A 638 -15.96 -15.36 2.69
C ILE A 638 -16.84 -15.26 1.45
N ASP A 639 -17.75 -14.29 1.45
CA ASP A 639 -18.50 -13.92 0.26
C ASP A 639 -17.71 -12.86 -0.51
N GLN A 640 -17.03 -13.29 -1.58
CA GLN A 640 -16.24 -12.40 -2.44
C GLN A 640 -17.08 -11.73 -3.53
N GLY A 641 -18.40 -11.92 -3.54
CA GLY A 641 -19.31 -11.43 -4.58
C GLY A 641 -18.97 -11.99 -5.97
N ARG A 642 -18.44 -13.21 -6.03
CA ARG A 642 -18.06 -13.87 -7.29
C ARG A 642 -19.26 -14.59 -7.88
N THR A 643 -19.37 -14.53 -9.20
CA THR A 643 -20.25 -15.37 -10.00
C THR A 643 -19.41 -16.29 -10.88
N SER A 644 -19.93 -17.47 -11.20
CA SER A 644 -19.36 -18.34 -12.22
C SER A 644 -19.47 -17.68 -13.61
N PRO A 645 -18.74 -18.16 -14.63
CA PRO A 645 -18.91 -17.71 -16.02
C PRO A 645 -20.36 -17.78 -16.50
N ASP A 646 -21.12 -18.75 -16.00
CA ASP A 646 -22.54 -18.98 -16.32
C ASP A 646 -23.50 -18.15 -15.44
N GLY A 647 -22.96 -17.25 -14.61
CA GLY A 647 -23.74 -16.29 -13.81
C GLY A 647 -24.18 -16.78 -12.43
N HIS A 648 -23.78 -17.97 -11.98
CA HIS A 648 -24.21 -18.50 -10.68
C HIS A 648 -23.37 -17.95 -9.51
N PRO A 649 -23.99 -17.43 -8.44
CA PRO A 649 -23.28 -16.86 -7.30
C PRO A 649 -22.55 -17.94 -6.47
N GLN A 650 -21.35 -17.61 -6.00
CA GLN A 650 -20.47 -18.53 -5.28
C GLN A 650 -19.63 -17.82 -4.20
N GLY A 651 -19.32 -18.56 -3.13
CA GLY A 651 -18.48 -18.09 -2.02
C GLY A 651 -17.33 -19.05 -1.72
N VAL A 652 -16.35 -18.59 -0.94
CA VAL A 652 -15.21 -19.40 -0.51
C VAL A 652 -15.45 -19.86 0.92
N VAL A 653 -15.38 -21.17 1.16
CA VAL A 653 -15.43 -21.78 2.49
C VAL A 653 -14.09 -22.42 2.79
N MET A 654 -13.48 -21.98 3.89
CA MET A 654 -12.28 -22.59 4.45
C MET A 654 -12.69 -23.58 5.54
N TRP A 655 -12.06 -24.75 5.54
CA TRP A 655 -12.32 -25.81 6.52
C TRP A 655 -11.07 -26.15 7.31
N ASP A 656 -11.20 -26.29 8.62
CA ASP A 656 -10.19 -26.87 9.50
C ASP A 656 -10.28 -28.39 9.38
N VAL A 657 -9.17 -29.05 9.11
CA VAL A 657 -9.07 -30.52 9.10
C VAL A 657 -8.08 -30.96 10.17
N ALA A 658 -8.59 -31.75 11.11
CA ALA A 658 -7.79 -32.41 12.14
C ALA A 658 -7.89 -33.93 11.94
N VAL A 659 -6.76 -34.57 11.67
CA VAL A 659 -6.67 -36.03 11.58
C VAL A 659 -6.09 -36.56 12.88
N THR A 660 -6.77 -37.47 13.54
CA THR A 660 -6.33 -38.11 14.78
C THR A 660 -6.19 -39.63 14.63
N ASN A 661 -5.35 -40.24 15.46
CA ASN A 661 -5.20 -41.69 15.56
C ASN A 661 -6.16 -42.30 16.62
N GLN A 662 -6.02 -43.61 16.88
CA GLN A 662 -6.78 -44.34 17.90
C GLN A 662 -6.53 -43.88 19.35
N HIS A 663 -5.46 -43.09 19.58
CA HIS A 663 -5.08 -42.53 20.88
C HIS A 663 -5.53 -41.07 21.03
N ASP A 664 -6.36 -40.57 20.11
CA ASP A 664 -6.79 -39.18 20.00
C ASP A 664 -5.63 -38.17 19.82
N GLU A 665 -4.46 -38.65 19.39
CA GLU A 665 -3.32 -37.81 19.07
C GLU A 665 -3.47 -37.22 17.67
N LEU A 666 -3.15 -35.94 17.52
CA LEU A 666 -3.20 -35.25 16.25
C LEU A 666 -2.03 -35.70 15.36
N VAL A 667 -2.34 -36.32 14.23
CA VAL A 667 -1.33 -36.82 13.27
C VAL A 667 -1.10 -35.82 12.14
N ALA A 668 -2.16 -35.18 11.66
CA ALA A 668 -2.07 -34.15 10.62
C ALA A 668 -3.09 -33.03 10.88
N SER A 669 -2.69 -31.80 10.58
CA SER A 669 -3.52 -30.61 10.69
C SER A 669 -3.31 -29.71 9.49
N TYR A 670 -4.39 -29.25 8.87
CA TYR A 670 -4.35 -28.38 7.69
C TYR A 670 -5.69 -27.69 7.48
N ASP A 671 -5.69 -26.64 6.67
CA ASP A 671 -6.90 -26.01 6.18
C ASP A 671 -7.11 -26.36 4.70
N ILE A 672 -8.37 -26.51 4.26
CA ILE A 672 -8.71 -26.63 2.84
C ILE A 672 -9.61 -25.47 2.38
N LEU A 673 -9.39 -25.00 1.17
CA LEU A 673 -10.16 -23.93 0.52
C LEU A 673 -11.08 -24.52 -0.54
N THR A 674 -12.37 -24.33 -0.33
CA THR A 674 -13.42 -24.83 -1.22
C THR A 674 -14.24 -23.68 -1.79
N LEU A 675 -14.54 -23.76 -3.08
CA LEU A 675 -15.51 -22.92 -3.75
C LEU A 675 -16.89 -23.59 -3.62
N VAL A 676 -17.87 -22.87 -3.07
CA VAL A 676 -19.18 -23.41 -2.74
C VAL A 676 -20.27 -22.54 -3.36
N ALA A 677 -21.23 -23.16 -4.03
CA ALA A 677 -22.36 -22.50 -4.64
C ALA A 677 -23.28 -21.87 -3.58
N LYS A 678 -23.79 -20.67 -3.89
CA LYS A 678 -24.87 -20.02 -3.14
C LYS A 678 -26.23 -20.47 -3.68
N ARG A 679 -27.28 -20.35 -2.87
CA ARG A 679 -28.65 -20.57 -3.36
C ARG A 679 -28.98 -19.51 -4.42
N GLN A 680 -29.76 -19.93 -5.42
CA GLN A 680 -30.33 -19.04 -6.44
C GLN A 680 -31.47 -18.20 -5.86
#